data_AF-A0A919T5Z0-F1
#
_entry.id   AF-A0A919T5Z0-F1
#
_cell.length_a   1.000
_cell.length_b   1.000
_cell.length_c   1.000
_cell.angle_alpha   90.00
_cell.angle_beta   90.00
_cell.angle_gamma   90.00
#
_symmetry.space_group_name_H-M   'P 1'
#
loop_
_entity.id
_entity.type
_entity.pdbx_description
1 polymer ?
#
loop_
_entity_poly.entity_id
_entity_poly.type
_entity_poly.pdbx_seq_one_letter_code
_entity_poly.pdbx_strand_id
1 'polypeptide(L)'
;MSALARWCLDAAARRWPAEIRDEMAREWHAELAAIEAEPGGRRRGLGYALSLLTSPPLRDRTGAPRGWAETTGPLAPAAALVLAALLTLAAGQLAGSLTSLLFSAFGFEPYAMTWLPALAEGLVTGAWCLLAGWWLGRRMPLEPAGRLGTATSAAFAPPLIASAMLIPALVDQDPFYLLSLSIGLLVWVPAMAALGVAVVRGRRRALLAVPLISAAGAMAATLPMVLSSRDGLSGGLRAAAASLLAGSPTPEYTVIEDGLSGRAFYYLGPWAITLTAFGVLALAFGIAALRPLPGPAFDFAAAGAAGAGAAGVAGAETGVGPDLARRMPVVVGVGASCVALAVIGWAYTLTILSPAMPGVSATAPMPGGDGEIYLWVAELRWGAILLAALAMLIATAARRRALAAALVLAAALVVANGVLVRAGAAGAGGLRLALLIGGLVVLVAWLVARGPLAGTQSGAAPGMGGSGFGAVPGTGGSGIGAGAVARVARRRVAAAGVVAAACAPLLLTQGTPGVNHPFLPAGLTLTTTGLAVLGVLLAAIPAMALSRRRVPTWAAVALVVLPVAVVVAAGLAPVSVDSEDTGNASFGALAGLPLAVLVVALLRRHRERRRGRTAAVWTLLVLAALPGTVLLLVAALFLGQIVPNLLFATEGRGYPADGLSIVPGAALLMAAVAALVAARLDGLPGRGHRPGPWPAPDPVRPDPVRPGEAVPG
;
A
#
# COMPACT_ATOMS: atom_id res chain seq x y z
N MET A 1 25.28 20.87 4.57
CA MET A 1 24.74 20.40 3.27
C MET A 1 25.62 19.34 2.60
N SER A 2 26.94 19.51 2.47
CA SER A 2 27.81 18.54 1.76
C SER A 2 27.87 17.14 2.38
N ALA A 3 27.63 17.00 3.70
CA ALA A 3 27.54 15.68 4.35
C ALA A 3 26.29 14.88 3.90
N LEU A 4 25.15 15.55 3.72
CA LEU A 4 23.93 14.91 3.24
C LEU A 4 24.06 14.48 1.77
N ALA A 5 24.64 15.35 0.93
CA ALA A 5 24.92 15.03 -0.47
C ALA A 5 25.85 13.80 -0.60
N ARG A 6 26.97 13.79 0.14
CA ARG A 6 27.89 12.65 0.18
C ARG A 6 27.21 11.36 0.67
N TRP A 7 26.43 11.45 1.76
CA TRP A 7 25.64 10.31 2.24
C TRP A 7 24.66 9.79 1.19
N CYS A 8 23.98 10.67 0.45
CA CYS A 8 23.09 10.30 -0.64
C CYS A 8 23.83 9.57 -1.76
N LEU A 9 25.04 10.00 -2.14
CA LEU A 9 25.87 9.34 -3.14
C LEU A 9 26.36 7.97 -2.67
N ASP A 10 26.83 7.86 -1.43
CA ASP A 10 27.24 6.56 -0.85
C ASP A 10 26.07 5.59 -0.76
N ALA A 11 24.89 6.09 -0.40
CA ALA A 11 23.67 5.31 -0.39
C ALA A 11 23.23 4.93 -1.82
N ALA A 12 23.45 5.81 -2.80
CA ALA A 12 23.18 5.55 -4.20
C ALA A 12 24.11 4.48 -4.79
N ALA A 13 25.42 4.57 -4.51
CA ALA A 13 26.48 3.73 -5.06
C ALA A 13 26.39 2.32 -4.49
N ARG A 14 25.98 2.18 -3.23
CA ARG A 14 25.68 0.89 -2.58
C ARG A 14 24.64 0.04 -3.32
N ARG A 15 23.88 0.61 -4.26
CA ARG A 15 22.93 -0.12 -5.10
C ARG A 15 23.57 -0.78 -6.33
N TRP A 16 24.83 -0.45 -6.62
CA TRP A 16 25.60 -1.00 -7.72
C TRP A 16 26.43 -2.24 -7.28
N PRO A 17 26.75 -3.14 -8.24
CA PRO A 17 27.68 -4.26 -8.05
C PRO A 17 29.00 -3.83 -7.43
N ALA A 18 29.60 -4.69 -6.60
CA ALA A 18 30.82 -4.33 -5.87
C ALA A 18 31.95 -3.92 -6.82
N GLU A 19 31.98 -4.53 -8.01
CA GLU A 19 32.97 -4.31 -9.06
C GLU A 19 32.94 -2.86 -9.60
N ILE A 20 31.76 -2.25 -9.70
CA ILE A 20 31.58 -0.88 -10.22
C ILE A 20 31.10 0.10 -9.15
N ARG A 21 30.78 -0.37 -7.94
CA ARG A 21 30.31 0.48 -6.83
C ARG A 21 31.36 1.50 -6.47
N ASP A 22 32.59 1.06 -6.29
CA ASP A 22 33.68 1.92 -5.82
C ASP A 22 34.15 2.85 -6.94
N GLU A 23 34.02 2.41 -8.20
CA GLU A 23 34.21 3.26 -9.38
C GLU A 23 33.13 4.34 -9.47
N MET A 24 31.84 3.97 -9.46
CA MET A 24 30.72 4.92 -9.47
C MET A 24 30.74 5.86 -8.26
N ALA A 25 31.07 5.36 -7.06
CA ALA A 25 31.20 6.19 -5.88
C ALA A 25 32.29 7.24 -6.08
N ARG A 26 33.49 6.84 -6.56
CA ARG A 26 34.59 7.77 -6.83
C ARG A 26 34.22 8.78 -7.91
N GLU A 27 33.63 8.32 -9.02
CA GLU A 27 33.21 9.18 -10.13
C GLU A 27 32.16 10.20 -9.68
N TRP A 28 31.13 9.77 -8.96
CA TRP A 28 30.09 10.68 -8.49
C TRP A 28 30.55 11.63 -7.40
N HIS A 29 31.46 11.21 -6.52
CA HIS A 29 32.07 12.12 -5.53
C HIS A 29 32.98 13.15 -6.22
N ALA A 30 33.69 12.75 -7.27
CA ALA A 30 34.47 13.67 -8.09
C ALA A 30 33.56 14.66 -8.84
N GLU A 31 32.45 14.19 -9.41
CA GLU A 31 31.46 15.04 -10.08
C GLU A 31 30.75 15.99 -9.08
N LEU A 32 30.43 15.52 -7.87
CA LEU A 32 29.92 16.37 -6.80
C LEU A 32 30.92 17.46 -6.41
N ALA A 33 32.21 17.12 -6.29
CA ALA A 33 33.25 18.09 -5.98
C ALA A 33 33.40 19.15 -7.10
N ALA A 34 33.33 18.72 -8.37
CA ALA A 34 33.33 19.61 -9.52
C ALA A 34 32.11 20.56 -9.51
N ILE A 35 30.90 20.02 -9.26
CA ILE A 35 29.67 20.82 -9.15
C ILE A 35 29.78 21.80 -7.98
N GLU A 36 30.29 21.38 -6.82
CA GLU A 36 30.41 22.24 -5.63
C GLU A 36 31.46 23.36 -5.78
N ALA A 37 32.43 23.20 -6.69
CA ALA A 37 33.44 24.23 -7.00
C ALA A 37 32.87 25.40 -7.83
N GLU A 38 31.74 25.21 -8.52
CA GLU A 38 31.07 26.28 -9.26
C GLU A 38 30.31 27.25 -8.32
N PRO A 39 30.17 28.54 -8.69
CA PRO A 39 29.29 29.47 -7.99
C PRO A 39 27.85 28.95 -7.92
N GLY A 40 27.32 28.75 -6.71
CA GLY A 40 25.98 28.14 -6.48
C GLY A 40 25.96 26.61 -6.48
N GLY A 41 27.12 25.98 -6.62
CA GLY A 41 27.34 24.54 -6.73
C GLY A 41 26.70 23.69 -5.63
N ARG A 42 26.71 24.16 -4.37
CA ARG A 42 26.17 23.41 -3.21
C ARG A 42 24.70 22.99 -3.38
N ARG A 43 23.86 23.83 -3.98
CA ARG A 43 22.44 23.48 -4.22
C ARG A 43 22.31 22.47 -5.37
N ARG A 44 23.08 22.66 -6.45
CA ARG A 44 23.13 21.71 -7.57
C ARG A 44 23.68 20.35 -7.14
N GLY A 45 24.70 20.32 -6.30
CA GLY A 45 25.31 19.11 -5.75
C GLY A 45 24.33 18.30 -4.89
N LEU A 46 23.53 18.96 -4.04
CA LEU A 46 22.46 18.27 -3.31
C LEU A 46 21.41 17.70 -4.28
N GLY A 47 21.00 18.46 -5.29
CA GLY A 47 20.06 18.01 -6.32
C GLY A 47 20.58 16.81 -7.11
N TYR A 48 21.85 16.84 -7.52
CA TYR A 48 22.58 15.75 -8.15
C TYR A 48 22.56 14.49 -7.26
N ALA A 49 22.98 14.63 -6.01
CA ALA A 49 23.04 13.51 -5.07
C ALA A 49 21.66 12.90 -4.75
N LEU A 50 20.62 13.73 -4.59
CA LEU A 50 19.24 13.25 -4.41
C LEU A 50 18.68 12.61 -5.69
N SER A 51 19.05 13.12 -6.86
CA SER A 51 18.65 12.53 -8.15
C SER A 51 19.26 11.13 -8.33
N LEU A 52 20.52 10.95 -7.94
CA LEU A 52 21.18 9.65 -7.91
C LEU A 52 20.53 8.77 -6.84
N LEU A 53 20.34 9.25 -5.62
CA LEU A 53 19.67 8.48 -4.56
C LEU A 53 18.27 7.98 -4.94
N THR A 54 17.54 8.73 -5.76
CA THR A 54 16.17 8.39 -6.16
C THR A 54 16.06 7.62 -7.47
N SER A 55 17.10 7.58 -8.30
CA SER A 55 17.07 6.83 -9.58
C SER A 55 17.12 5.30 -9.36
N PRO A 56 16.41 4.51 -10.17
CA PRO A 56 16.33 3.06 -10.00
C PRO A 56 17.66 2.35 -10.34
N PRO A 57 18.02 1.26 -9.66
CA PRO A 57 19.33 0.62 -9.83
C PRO A 57 19.38 -0.53 -10.85
N LEU A 58 18.44 -0.65 -11.79
CA LEU A 58 18.30 -1.88 -12.58
C LEU A 58 18.85 -1.75 -13.99
N ARG A 59 19.92 -2.51 -14.28
CA ARG A 59 20.22 -2.98 -15.63
C ARG A 59 19.30 -4.17 -15.97
N ASP A 60 18.71 -4.14 -17.16
CA ASP A 60 18.15 -5.31 -17.86
C ASP A 60 19.23 -6.42 -17.99
N ARG A 61 18.85 -7.67 -18.32
CA ARG A 61 19.75 -8.71 -18.82
C ARG A 61 20.64 -8.24 -19.98
N THR A 62 20.25 -7.18 -20.69
CA THR A 62 21.03 -6.52 -21.75
C THR A 62 22.00 -5.44 -21.26
N GLY A 63 22.04 -5.14 -19.96
CA GLY A 63 22.90 -4.10 -19.39
C GLY A 63 22.31 -2.68 -19.44
N ALA A 64 21.09 -2.51 -19.95
CA ALA A 64 20.41 -1.22 -20.10
C ALA A 64 19.79 -0.71 -18.78
N PRO A 65 20.15 0.48 -18.26
CA PRO A 65 19.49 1.04 -17.08
C PRO A 65 18.02 1.37 -17.38
N ARG A 66 17.08 0.76 -16.65
CA ARG A 66 15.63 1.00 -16.78
C ARG A 66 15.11 2.03 -15.79
N GLY A 67 14.23 2.92 -16.26
CA GLY A 67 13.57 3.95 -15.45
C GLY A 67 12.48 3.39 -14.51
N TRP A 68 12.01 4.19 -13.53
CA TRP A 68 10.94 3.79 -12.61
C TRP A 68 9.69 3.31 -13.36
N ALA A 69 9.31 4.06 -14.40
CA ALA A 69 8.16 3.77 -15.25
C ALA A 69 8.16 2.34 -15.82
N GLU A 70 9.33 1.81 -16.17
CA GLU A 70 9.48 0.49 -16.79
C GLU A 70 9.44 -0.66 -15.77
N THR A 71 9.63 -0.36 -14.47
CA THR A 71 9.64 -1.36 -13.39
C THR A 71 8.31 -1.48 -12.65
N THR A 72 7.51 -0.42 -12.64
CA THR A 72 6.26 -0.35 -11.85
C THR A 72 4.99 -0.65 -12.65
N GLY A 73 5.10 -0.83 -13.96
CA GLY A 73 3.97 -1.13 -14.85
C GLY A 73 3.10 0.10 -15.18
N PRO A 74 2.14 -0.06 -16.10
CA PRO A 74 1.35 1.05 -16.67
C PRO A 74 0.44 1.77 -15.65
N LEU A 75 0.18 1.17 -14.49
CA LEU A 75 -0.67 1.74 -13.44
C LEU A 75 0.07 2.69 -12.49
N ALA A 76 1.40 2.73 -12.53
CA ALA A 76 2.20 3.51 -11.59
C ALA A 76 1.95 5.03 -11.63
N PRO A 77 1.80 5.66 -12.81
CA PRO A 77 1.49 7.09 -12.86
C PRO A 77 0.14 7.42 -12.24
N ALA A 78 -0.87 6.57 -12.45
CA ALA A 78 -2.20 6.74 -11.88
C ALA A 78 -2.16 6.64 -10.35
N ALA A 79 -1.47 5.62 -9.81
CA ALA A 79 -1.30 5.47 -8.37
C ALA A 79 -0.52 6.65 -7.75
N ALA A 80 0.54 7.12 -8.42
CA ALA A 80 1.31 8.28 -7.97
C ALA A 80 0.46 9.56 -7.93
N LEU A 81 -0.43 9.75 -8.92
CA LEU A 81 -1.33 10.89 -8.95
C LEU A 81 -2.40 10.83 -7.85
N VAL A 82 -2.99 9.67 -7.61
CA VAL A 82 -3.93 9.47 -6.48
C VAL A 82 -3.22 9.75 -5.16
N LEU A 83 -2.01 9.23 -4.96
CA LEU A 83 -1.22 9.50 -3.76
C LEU A 83 -0.91 10.99 -3.60
N ALA A 84 -0.57 11.68 -4.68
CA ALA A 84 -0.35 13.12 -4.65
C ALA A 84 -1.62 13.89 -4.28
N ALA A 85 -2.78 13.43 -4.73
CA ALA A 85 -4.05 14.02 -4.35
C ALA A 85 -4.34 13.82 -2.84
N LEU A 86 -4.06 12.65 -2.28
CA LEU A 86 -4.15 12.40 -0.84
C LEU A 86 -3.20 13.28 -0.04
N LEU A 87 -1.94 13.40 -0.48
CA LEU A 87 -0.95 14.28 0.13
C LEU A 87 -1.37 15.75 0.04
N THR A 88 -2.11 16.13 -1.00
CA THR A 88 -2.65 17.48 -1.15
C THR A 88 -3.75 17.76 -0.12
N LEU A 89 -4.64 16.80 0.17
CA LEU A 89 -5.63 16.96 1.26
C LEU A 89 -4.95 17.20 2.60
N ALA A 90 -3.87 16.47 2.86
CA ALA A 90 -3.06 16.65 4.06
C ALA A 90 -2.33 17.99 4.08
N ALA A 91 -1.73 18.41 2.96
CA ALA A 91 -1.07 19.70 2.83
C ALA A 91 -2.07 20.85 3.04
N GLY A 92 -3.29 20.72 2.52
CA GLY A 92 -4.39 21.66 2.77
C GLY A 92 -4.73 21.77 4.24
N GLN A 93 -4.88 20.63 4.93
CA GLN A 93 -5.11 20.67 6.38
C GLN A 93 -3.98 21.35 7.16
N LEU A 94 -2.73 21.04 6.82
CA LEU A 94 -1.57 21.68 7.45
C LEU A 94 -1.56 23.18 7.19
N ALA A 95 -1.85 23.59 5.94
CA ALA A 95 -1.98 24.99 5.57
C ALA A 95 -3.11 25.66 6.33
N GLY A 96 -4.27 25.02 6.48
CA GLY A 96 -5.39 25.50 7.30
C GLY A 96 -4.99 25.67 8.76
N SER A 97 -4.37 24.67 9.38
CA SER A 97 -3.89 24.76 10.77
C SER A 97 -2.86 25.87 10.97
N LEU A 98 -1.90 26.01 10.05
CA LEU A 98 -0.91 27.09 10.10
C LEU A 98 -1.55 28.46 9.92
N THR A 99 -2.51 28.55 9.00
CA THR A 99 -3.29 29.78 8.77
C THR A 99 -4.05 30.15 10.04
N SER A 100 -4.80 29.23 10.63
CA SER A 100 -5.53 29.48 11.89
C SER A 100 -4.59 29.93 13.01
N LEU A 101 -3.42 29.31 13.15
CA LEU A 101 -2.42 29.70 14.15
C LEU A 101 -1.87 31.12 13.89
N LEU A 102 -1.53 31.44 12.64
CA LEU A 102 -1.05 32.77 12.27
C LEU A 102 -2.12 33.83 12.50
N PHE A 103 -3.36 33.58 12.08
CA PHE A 103 -4.48 34.52 12.25
C PHE A 103 -4.78 34.77 13.73
N SER A 104 -4.79 33.70 14.54
CA SER A 104 -4.95 33.82 15.99
C SER A 104 -3.82 34.65 16.62
N ALA A 105 -2.57 34.49 16.17
CA ALA A 105 -1.44 35.28 16.65
C ALA A 105 -1.56 36.79 16.31
N PHE A 106 -2.32 37.14 15.27
CA PHE A 106 -2.62 38.53 14.91
C PHE A 106 -3.94 39.05 15.50
N GLY A 107 -4.57 38.31 16.42
CA GLY A 107 -5.82 38.71 17.05
C GLY A 107 -7.06 38.53 16.18
N PHE A 108 -6.96 37.83 15.05
CA PHE A 108 -8.12 37.39 14.30
C PHE A 108 -8.58 36.06 14.88
N GLU A 109 -9.81 35.99 15.42
CA GLU A 109 -10.42 34.71 15.74
C GLU A 109 -10.78 34.00 14.44
N PRO A 110 -10.10 32.90 14.07
CA PRO A 110 -10.44 32.17 12.88
C PRO A 110 -11.73 31.40 13.16
N TYR A 111 -12.89 31.99 12.87
CA TYR A 111 -14.07 31.19 12.65
C TYR A 111 -13.76 30.29 11.47
N ALA A 112 -13.71 28.97 11.75
CA ALA A 112 -13.74 27.96 10.72
C ALA A 112 -14.89 28.35 9.79
N MET A 113 -14.62 28.38 8.48
CA MET A 113 -15.55 28.76 7.42
C MET A 113 -15.59 30.24 6.99
N THR A 114 -14.70 31.13 7.43
CA THR A 114 -14.56 32.45 6.78
C THR A 114 -13.73 32.38 5.49
N TRP A 115 -14.01 33.26 4.52
CA TRP A 115 -13.31 33.28 3.22
C TRP A 115 -11.81 33.51 3.35
N LEU A 116 -11.39 34.35 4.30
CA LEU A 116 -10.01 34.80 4.36
C LEU A 116 -9.03 33.65 4.72
N PRO A 117 -9.28 32.82 5.75
CA PRO A 117 -8.54 31.59 5.97
C PRO A 117 -8.60 30.61 4.79
N ALA A 118 -9.78 30.44 4.16
CA ALA A 118 -9.95 29.54 3.03
C ALA A 118 -9.12 29.97 1.80
N LEU A 119 -9.04 31.28 1.53
CA LEU A 119 -8.20 31.83 0.48
C LEU A 119 -6.71 31.64 0.79
N ALA A 120 -6.28 31.90 2.02
CA ALA A 120 -4.89 31.68 2.44
C ALA A 120 -4.49 30.20 2.36
N GLU A 121 -5.33 29.28 2.86
CA GLU A 121 -5.17 27.83 2.71
C GLU A 121 -5.10 27.44 1.22
N GLY A 122 -6.02 27.99 0.42
CA GLY A 122 -6.09 27.76 -1.02
C GLY A 122 -4.84 28.18 -1.78
N LEU A 123 -4.24 29.32 -1.42
CA LEU A 123 -3.01 29.80 -2.02
C LEU A 123 -1.83 28.86 -1.73
N VAL A 124 -1.66 28.46 -0.47
CA VAL A 124 -0.60 27.53 -0.06
C VAL A 124 -0.79 26.16 -0.71
N THR A 125 -2.02 25.64 -0.70
CA THR A 125 -2.37 24.35 -1.30
C THR A 125 -2.23 24.39 -2.83
N GLY A 126 -2.64 25.49 -3.47
CA GLY A 126 -2.50 25.70 -4.90
C GLY A 126 -1.04 25.73 -5.35
N ALA A 127 -0.16 26.38 -4.58
CA ALA A 127 1.28 26.37 -4.82
C ALA A 127 1.86 24.95 -4.71
N TRP A 128 1.47 24.20 -3.69
CA TRP A 128 1.82 22.78 -3.56
C TRP A 128 1.34 21.95 -4.76
N CYS A 129 0.07 22.08 -5.15
CA CYS A 129 -0.53 21.39 -6.28
C CYS A 129 0.22 21.64 -7.59
N LEU A 130 0.60 22.90 -7.85
CA LEU A 130 1.36 23.27 -9.03
C LEU A 130 2.72 22.56 -9.06
N LEU A 131 3.46 22.59 -7.95
CA LEU A 131 4.77 21.95 -7.85
C LEU A 131 4.68 20.42 -7.96
N ALA A 132 3.74 19.82 -7.23
CA ALA A 132 3.53 18.38 -7.22
C ALA A 132 3.09 17.87 -8.59
N GLY A 133 2.08 18.51 -9.20
CA GLY A 133 1.57 18.14 -10.53
C GLY A 133 2.64 18.30 -11.60
N TRP A 134 3.36 19.42 -11.60
CA TRP A 134 4.43 19.67 -12.55
C TRP A 134 5.56 18.64 -12.44
N TRP A 135 5.99 18.33 -11.21
CA TRP A 135 7.02 17.34 -10.97
C TRP A 135 6.59 15.93 -11.41
N LEU A 136 5.36 15.53 -11.05
CA LEU A 136 4.81 14.22 -11.42
C LEU A 136 4.65 14.08 -12.93
N GLY A 137 4.07 15.06 -13.61
CA GLY A 137 3.83 14.99 -15.05
C GLY A 137 5.13 14.84 -15.84
N ARG A 138 6.21 15.52 -15.43
CA ARG A 138 7.53 15.41 -16.08
C ARG A 138 8.20 14.05 -15.89
N ARG A 139 7.90 13.36 -14.77
CA ARG A 139 8.59 12.14 -14.35
C ARG A 139 7.81 10.88 -14.66
N MET A 140 6.50 10.95 -14.64
CA MET A 140 5.57 9.83 -14.74
C MET A 140 4.36 10.24 -15.59
N PRO A 141 4.53 10.54 -16.89
CA PRO A 141 3.39 10.76 -17.77
C PRO A 141 2.58 9.45 -17.93
N LEU A 142 1.27 9.56 -18.10
CA LEU A 142 0.44 8.44 -18.55
C LEU A 142 0.75 8.13 -20.01
N GLU A 143 0.82 6.85 -20.36
CA GLU A 143 1.05 6.42 -21.74
C GLU A 143 -0.06 6.98 -22.66
N PRO A 144 0.30 7.58 -23.81
CA PRO A 144 -0.67 8.01 -24.81
C PRO A 144 -1.60 6.86 -25.21
N ALA A 145 -2.91 7.06 -25.12
CA ALA A 145 -3.90 6.02 -25.39
C ALA A 145 -4.96 6.51 -26.39
N GLY A 146 -5.13 5.76 -27.48
CA GLY A 146 -6.20 5.93 -28.46
C GLY A 146 -6.28 7.34 -29.05
N ARG A 147 -7.51 7.86 -29.20
CA ARG A 147 -7.82 9.16 -29.83
C ARG A 147 -7.34 10.38 -29.01
N LEU A 148 -6.97 10.19 -27.75
CA LEU A 148 -6.53 11.28 -26.88
C LEU A 148 -5.04 11.62 -27.10
N GLY A 149 -4.24 10.68 -27.59
CA GLY A 149 -2.82 10.90 -27.89
C GLY A 149 -2.06 11.51 -26.71
N THR A 150 -1.36 12.62 -26.93
CA THR A 150 -0.61 13.33 -25.88
C THR A 150 -1.50 13.96 -24.79
N ALA A 151 -2.82 14.06 -25.01
CA ALA A 151 -3.76 14.60 -24.04
C ALA A 151 -4.27 13.57 -23.02
N THR A 152 -3.88 12.29 -23.13
CA THR A 152 -4.31 11.23 -22.20
C THR A 152 -4.03 11.61 -20.74
N SER A 153 -2.83 12.10 -20.41
CA SER A 153 -2.48 12.50 -19.05
C SER A 153 -3.41 13.58 -18.48
N ALA A 154 -3.77 14.57 -19.29
CA ALA A 154 -4.65 15.66 -18.88
C ALA A 154 -6.12 15.24 -18.75
N ALA A 155 -6.58 14.30 -19.59
CA ALA A 155 -7.95 13.81 -19.58
C ALA A 155 -8.23 12.87 -18.39
N PHE A 156 -7.28 12.01 -18.03
CA PHE A 156 -7.46 11.02 -16.96
C PHE A 156 -7.06 11.53 -15.56
N ALA A 157 -6.37 12.67 -15.45
CA ALA A 157 -6.01 13.21 -14.15
C ALA A 157 -7.21 13.57 -13.25
N PRO A 158 -8.24 14.30 -13.74
CA PRO A 158 -9.41 14.64 -12.93
C PRO A 158 -10.16 13.45 -12.31
N PRO A 159 -10.53 12.37 -13.05
CA PRO A 159 -11.23 11.24 -12.43
C PRO A 159 -10.37 10.49 -11.41
N LEU A 160 -9.06 10.42 -11.61
CA LEU A 160 -8.13 9.83 -10.63
C LEU A 160 -8.09 10.66 -9.35
N ILE A 161 -8.00 11.99 -9.47
CA ILE A 161 -7.97 12.91 -8.34
C ILE A 161 -9.32 12.91 -7.58
N ALA A 162 -10.44 12.86 -8.31
CA ALA A 162 -11.78 12.86 -7.72
C ALA A 162 -11.99 11.73 -6.70
N SER A 163 -11.38 10.56 -6.91
CA SER A 163 -11.44 9.46 -5.94
C SER A 163 -10.87 9.83 -4.57
N ALA A 164 -9.80 10.63 -4.54
CA ALA A 164 -9.23 11.13 -3.29
C ALA A 164 -10.15 12.17 -2.62
N MET A 165 -10.82 13.01 -3.42
CA MET A 165 -11.71 14.07 -2.91
C MET A 165 -13.00 13.55 -2.24
N LEU A 166 -13.41 12.32 -2.54
CA LEU A 166 -14.56 11.68 -1.89
C LEU A 166 -14.24 11.11 -0.50
N ILE A 167 -12.96 10.90 -0.17
CA ILE A 167 -12.56 10.26 1.09
C ILE A 167 -13.04 11.03 2.31
N PRO A 168 -12.93 12.38 2.40
CA PRO A 168 -13.46 13.12 3.54
C PRO A 168 -14.97 12.91 3.74
N ALA A 169 -15.77 12.85 2.68
CA ALA A 169 -17.21 12.62 2.83
C ALA A 169 -17.57 11.20 3.26
N LEU A 170 -16.75 10.21 2.90
CA LEU A 170 -16.93 8.84 3.39
C LEU A 170 -16.66 8.73 4.90
N VAL A 171 -15.83 9.63 5.43
CA VAL A 171 -15.40 9.63 6.83
C VAL A 171 -16.49 10.19 7.73
N ASP A 172 -17.13 11.28 7.30
CA ASP A 172 -18.19 11.94 8.06
C ASP A 172 -19.49 11.12 8.06
N GLN A 173 -19.57 10.06 7.24
CA GLN A 173 -20.70 9.15 7.09
C GLN A 173 -22.04 9.82 6.75
N ASP A 174 -22.04 11.09 6.38
CA ASP A 174 -23.25 11.80 6.00
C ASP A 174 -23.57 11.51 4.52
N PRO A 175 -24.66 10.77 4.23
CA PRO A 175 -25.02 10.42 2.86
C PRO A 175 -25.36 11.67 2.03
N PHE A 176 -25.89 12.74 2.64
CA PHE A 176 -26.16 13.99 1.94
C PHE A 176 -24.88 14.72 1.58
N TYR A 177 -23.86 14.68 2.44
CA TYR A 177 -22.56 15.25 2.10
C TYR A 177 -21.92 14.49 0.92
N LEU A 178 -21.91 13.15 1.00
CA LEU A 178 -21.37 12.31 -0.05
C LEU A 178 -22.09 12.52 -1.38
N LEU A 179 -23.42 12.62 -1.36
CA LEU A 179 -24.23 12.94 -2.54
C LEU A 179 -23.89 14.32 -3.09
N SER A 180 -23.76 15.33 -2.23
CA SER A 180 -23.39 16.70 -2.60
C SER A 180 -22.03 16.74 -3.31
N LEU A 181 -21.00 16.13 -2.73
CA LEU A 181 -19.68 16.06 -3.34
C LEU A 181 -19.70 15.29 -4.66
N SER A 182 -20.45 14.20 -4.73
CA SER A 182 -20.58 13.39 -5.94
C SER A 182 -21.19 14.18 -7.10
N ILE A 183 -22.25 14.95 -6.85
CA ILE A 183 -22.87 15.83 -7.86
C ILE A 183 -21.89 16.92 -8.31
N GLY A 184 -21.18 17.55 -7.38
CA GLY A 184 -20.17 18.55 -7.72
C GLY A 184 -19.04 17.98 -8.58
N LEU A 185 -18.55 16.77 -8.25
CA LEU A 185 -17.51 16.08 -9.02
C LEU A 185 -18.00 15.59 -10.38
N LEU A 186 -19.28 15.22 -10.52
CA LEU A 186 -19.88 14.88 -11.83
C LEU A 186 -19.86 16.06 -12.81
N VAL A 187 -19.92 17.30 -12.32
CA VAL A 187 -19.75 18.51 -13.15
C VAL A 187 -18.27 18.83 -13.34
N TRP A 188 -17.49 18.79 -12.27
CA TRP A 188 -16.10 19.23 -12.27
C TRP A 188 -15.17 18.33 -13.10
N VAL A 189 -15.26 17.00 -12.96
CA VAL A 189 -14.40 16.02 -13.64
C VAL A 189 -14.42 16.15 -15.17
N PRO A 190 -15.59 16.10 -15.86
CA PRO A 190 -15.62 16.19 -17.31
C PRO A 190 -15.20 17.58 -17.81
N ALA A 191 -15.59 18.65 -17.11
CA ALA A 191 -15.21 20.02 -17.47
C ALA A 191 -13.69 20.22 -17.35
N MET A 192 -13.07 19.73 -16.26
CA MET A 192 -11.63 19.81 -16.06
C MET A 192 -10.84 18.93 -17.04
N ALA A 193 -11.37 17.75 -17.40
CA ALA A 193 -10.76 16.88 -18.40
C ALA A 193 -10.79 17.54 -19.79
N ALA A 194 -11.93 18.11 -20.19
CA ALA A 194 -12.08 18.87 -21.44
C ALA A 194 -11.14 20.08 -21.47
N LEU A 195 -11.03 20.81 -20.35
CA LEU A 195 -10.10 21.93 -20.21
C LEU A 195 -8.63 21.47 -20.37
N GLY A 196 -8.24 20.38 -19.71
CA GLY A 196 -6.90 19.81 -19.83
C GLY A 196 -6.55 19.42 -21.27
N VAL A 197 -7.48 18.77 -21.98
CA VAL A 197 -7.32 18.46 -23.41
C VAL A 197 -7.18 19.74 -24.24
N ALA A 198 -7.99 20.77 -23.98
CA ALA A 198 -7.91 22.04 -24.70
C ALA A 198 -6.57 22.76 -24.49
N VAL A 199 -6.06 22.77 -23.26
CA VAL A 199 -4.77 23.38 -22.90
C VAL A 199 -3.61 22.64 -23.56
N VAL A 200 -3.62 21.30 -23.54
CA VAL A 200 -2.62 20.47 -24.22
C VAL A 200 -2.63 20.73 -25.74
N ARG A 201 -3.79 20.99 -26.33
CA ARG A 201 -3.96 21.36 -27.74
C ARG A 201 -3.64 22.83 -28.06
N GLY A 202 -3.02 23.56 -27.14
CA GLY A 202 -2.51 24.91 -27.37
C GLY A 202 -3.40 26.06 -26.89
N ARG A 203 -4.59 25.79 -26.34
CA ARG A 203 -5.50 26.84 -25.83
C ARG A 203 -5.13 27.27 -24.40
N ARG A 204 -3.95 27.85 -24.20
CA ARG A 204 -3.44 28.22 -22.86
C ARG A 204 -4.32 29.22 -22.11
N ARG A 205 -5.02 30.13 -22.80
CA ARG A 205 -5.98 31.07 -22.18
C ARG A 205 -7.12 30.36 -21.46
N ALA A 206 -7.41 29.10 -21.81
CA ALA A 206 -8.44 28.32 -21.14
C ALA A 206 -8.10 28.04 -19.66
N LEU A 207 -6.83 28.16 -19.23
CA LEU A 207 -6.43 28.03 -17.82
C LEU A 207 -7.18 29.00 -16.89
N LEU A 208 -7.66 30.14 -17.41
CA LEU A 208 -8.47 31.09 -16.65
C LEU A 208 -9.86 30.52 -16.28
N ALA A 209 -10.29 29.42 -16.89
CA ALA A 209 -11.56 28.77 -16.60
C ALA A 209 -11.51 27.86 -15.36
N VAL A 210 -10.35 27.59 -14.76
CA VAL A 210 -10.23 26.68 -13.60
C VAL A 210 -11.09 27.13 -12.42
N PRO A 211 -11.06 28.40 -11.98
CA PRO A 211 -11.91 28.85 -10.87
C PRO A 211 -13.39 28.80 -11.22
N LEU A 212 -13.76 29.12 -12.47
CA LEU A 212 -15.16 29.08 -12.94
C LEU A 212 -15.72 27.65 -12.94
N ILE A 213 -14.96 26.68 -13.46
CA ILE A 213 -15.34 25.26 -13.42
C ILE A 213 -15.47 24.77 -11.98
N SER A 214 -14.57 25.22 -11.10
CA SER A 214 -14.57 24.85 -9.68
C SER A 214 -15.76 25.46 -8.93
N ALA A 215 -16.11 26.71 -9.23
CA ALA A 215 -17.30 27.37 -8.69
C ALA A 215 -18.60 26.69 -9.20
N ALA A 216 -18.64 26.30 -10.47
CA ALA A 216 -19.76 25.54 -11.03
C ALA A 216 -19.92 24.16 -10.36
N GLY A 217 -18.82 23.46 -10.08
CA GLY A 217 -18.83 22.22 -9.31
C GLY A 217 -19.33 22.42 -7.88
N ALA A 218 -18.87 23.46 -7.18
CA ALA A 218 -19.35 23.81 -5.84
C ALA A 218 -20.84 24.18 -5.82
N MET A 219 -21.30 24.94 -6.80
CA MET A 219 -22.71 25.29 -6.97
C MET A 219 -23.57 24.06 -7.27
N ALA A 220 -23.08 23.13 -8.09
CA ALA A 220 -23.79 21.87 -8.33
C ALA A 220 -23.89 21.04 -7.04
N ALA A 221 -22.85 21.05 -6.20
CA ALA A 221 -22.86 20.36 -4.92
C ALA A 221 -23.89 20.93 -3.92
N THR A 222 -24.40 22.16 -4.09
CA THR A 222 -25.47 22.67 -3.20
C THR A 222 -26.83 22.05 -3.51
N LEU A 223 -26.98 21.30 -4.62
CA LEU A 223 -28.28 20.82 -5.07
C LEU A 223 -29.04 19.97 -4.03
N PRO A 224 -28.43 18.99 -3.32
CA PRO A 224 -29.13 18.24 -2.27
C PRO A 224 -29.64 19.12 -1.13
N MET A 225 -28.90 20.17 -0.78
CA MET A 225 -29.32 21.16 0.21
C MET A 225 -30.52 21.98 -0.30
N VAL A 226 -30.48 22.45 -1.56
CA VAL A 226 -31.60 23.19 -2.18
C VAL A 226 -32.87 22.34 -2.19
N LEU A 227 -32.74 21.07 -2.58
CA LEU A 227 -33.87 20.15 -2.71
C LEU A 227 -34.39 19.63 -1.36
N SER A 228 -33.57 19.64 -0.31
CA SER A 228 -33.99 19.16 1.01
C SER A 228 -34.65 20.23 1.88
N SER A 229 -34.49 21.53 1.58
CA SER A 229 -35.03 22.65 2.38
C SER A 229 -36.53 22.52 2.72
N ARG A 230 -36.89 22.76 3.99
CA ARG A 230 -38.29 22.75 4.49
C ARG A 230 -39.04 24.00 4.07
N ASP A 231 -38.31 25.10 3.95
CA ASP A 231 -38.79 26.40 3.45
C ASP A 231 -39.02 26.38 1.91
N GLY A 232 -39.06 25.20 1.30
CA GLY A 232 -39.18 25.02 -0.15
C GLY A 232 -37.96 25.52 -0.92
N LEU A 233 -38.14 25.79 -2.22
CA LEU A 233 -37.05 26.20 -3.12
C LEU A 233 -36.38 27.51 -2.70
N SER A 234 -37.16 28.47 -2.19
CA SER A 234 -36.62 29.78 -1.76
C SER A 234 -35.76 29.66 -0.50
N GLY A 235 -36.12 28.80 0.45
CA GLY A 235 -35.26 28.43 1.57
C GLY A 235 -33.98 27.75 1.12
N GLY A 236 -34.11 26.78 0.22
CA GLY A 236 -32.99 26.02 -0.30
C GLY A 236 -31.97 26.89 -1.04
N LEU A 237 -32.45 27.86 -1.84
CA LEU A 237 -31.59 28.83 -2.51
C LEU A 237 -30.91 29.79 -1.53
N ARG A 238 -31.58 30.18 -0.44
CA ARG A 238 -30.95 30.98 0.64
C ARG A 238 -29.86 30.17 1.35
N ALA A 239 -30.12 28.90 1.65
CA ALA A 239 -29.12 28.00 2.23
C ALA A 239 -27.93 27.78 1.29
N ALA A 240 -28.17 27.58 -0.01
CA ALA A 240 -27.14 27.49 -1.04
C ALA A 240 -26.30 28.76 -1.15
N ALA A 241 -26.94 29.93 -1.15
CA ALA A 241 -26.25 31.21 -1.15
C ALA A 241 -25.38 31.36 0.11
N ALA A 242 -25.91 31.05 1.29
CA ALA A 242 -25.13 31.08 2.54
C ALA A 242 -23.94 30.11 2.48
N SER A 243 -24.13 28.89 2.00
CA SER A 243 -23.08 27.87 1.86
C SER A 243 -21.97 28.31 0.90
N LEU A 244 -22.35 28.90 -0.24
CA LEU A 244 -21.42 29.39 -1.25
C LEU A 244 -20.70 30.66 -0.82
N LEU A 245 -21.35 31.53 -0.04
CA LEU A 245 -20.78 32.80 0.41
C LEU A 245 -20.10 32.71 1.77
N ALA A 246 -19.99 31.52 2.36
CA ALA A 246 -19.49 31.35 3.72
C ALA A 246 -20.27 32.21 4.75
N GLY A 247 -21.58 32.34 4.52
CA GLY A 247 -22.52 33.02 5.41
C GLY A 247 -23.01 32.12 6.53
N SER A 248 -23.79 32.71 7.45
CA SER A 248 -24.42 31.97 8.54
C SER A 248 -25.39 30.90 8.00
N PRO A 249 -25.36 29.67 8.54
CA PRO A 249 -26.35 28.65 8.19
C PRO A 249 -27.77 29.16 8.42
N THR A 250 -28.72 28.79 7.55
CA THR A 250 -30.13 29.14 7.78
C THR A 250 -30.67 28.37 9.01
N PRO A 251 -31.67 28.90 9.73
CA PRO A 251 -32.13 28.32 11.00
C PRO A 251 -32.47 26.82 10.92
N GLU A 252 -33.03 26.38 9.80
CA GLU A 252 -33.38 24.98 9.53
C GLU A 252 -32.19 23.99 9.51
N TYR A 253 -30.95 24.48 9.39
CA TYR A 253 -29.72 23.69 9.48
C TYR A 253 -28.93 23.94 10.78
N THR A 254 -29.44 24.78 11.69
CA THR A 254 -28.84 25.02 13.01
C THR A 254 -29.57 24.36 14.16
N VAL A 255 -30.86 24.04 13.98
CA VAL A 255 -31.71 23.48 15.03
C VAL A 255 -31.70 21.96 14.94
N ILE A 256 -31.29 21.30 16.03
CA ILE A 256 -31.44 19.85 16.22
C ILE A 256 -32.87 19.61 16.71
N GLU A 257 -33.79 19.33 15.80
CA GLU A 257 -35.13 18.83 16.15
C GLU A 257 -35.09 17.31 16.36
N ASP A 258 -35.73 16.82 17.43
CA ASP A 258 -35.93 15.39 17.73
C ASP A 258 -34.68 14.53 17.91
N GLY A 259 -33.54 15.12 18.31
CA GLY A 259 -32.32 14.37 18.65
C GLY A 259 -31.59 13.74 17.46
N LEU A 260 -32.13 13.85 16.26
CA LEU A 260 -31.48 13.52 14.99
C LEU A 260 -31.28 14.84 14.26
N SER A 261 -30.05 15.37 14.25
CA SER A 261 -29.72 16.53 13.43
C SER A 261 -29.87 16.15 11.95
N GLY A 262 -31.08 16.24 11.41
CA GLY A 262 -31.42 15.62 10.14
C GLY A 262 -30.74 16.25 8.92
N ARG A 263 -30.00 17.36 9.08
CA ARG A 263 -29.43 18.15 7.98
C ARG A 263 -28.17 18.88 8.42
N ALA A 264 -27.00 18.41 7.98
CA ALA A 264 -25.77 19.18 8.14
C ALA A 264 -25.67 20.30 7.09
N PHE A 265 -25.23 21.48 7.54
CA PHE A 265 -24.89 22.59 6.66
C PHE A 265 -23.44 22.47 6.20
N TYR A 266 -23.21 22.44 4.89
CA TYR A 266 -21.88 22.33 4.30
C TYR A 266 -21.47 23.65 3.68
N TYR A 267 -20.23 24.08 3.89
CA TYR A 267 -19.71 25.30 3.30
C TYR A 267 -19.02 24.99 1.98
N LEU A 268 -19.80 25.03 0.89
CA LEU A 268 -19.34 24.64 -0.44
C LEU A 268 -18.59 25.76 -1.16
N GLY A 269 -18.72 27.01 -0.71
CA GLY A 269 -17.92 28.14 -1.17
C GLY A 269 -16.41 27.92 -0.99
N PRO A 270 -15.94 27.72 0.26
CA PRO A 270 -14.57 27.31 0.54
C PRO A 270 -14.13 26.05 -0.22
N TRP A 271 -15.04 25.09 -0.43
CA TRP A 271 -14.73 23.87 -1.21
C TRP A 271 -14.41 24.17 -2.69
N ALA A 272 -14.94 25.25 -3.28
CA ALA A 272 -14.56 25.69 -4.62
C ALA A 272 -13.06 26.03 -4.73
N ILE A 273 -12.45 26.53 -3.63
CA ILE A 273 -11.01 26.80 -3.56
C ILE A 273 -10.21 25.49 -3.57
N THR A 274 -10.68 24.48 -2.84
CA THR A 274 -10.10 23.13 -2.86
C THR A 274 -10.19 22.51 -4.26
N LEU A 275 -11.36 22.58 -4.91
CA LEU A 275 -11.53 22.15 -6.31
C LEU A 275 -10.58 22.89 -7.26
N THR A 276 -10.36 24.19 -7.04
CA THR A 276 -9.42 25.00 -7.84
C THR A 276 -7.99 24.48 -7.65
N ALA A 277 -7.56 24.22 -6.42
CA ALA A 277 -6.23 23.67 -6.15
C ALA A 277 -6.04 22.28 -6.80
N PHE A 278 -7.04 21.39 -6.74
CA PHE A 278 -6.99 20.10 -7.44
C PHE A 278 -7.04 20.24 -8.97
N GLY A 279 -7.70 21.28 -9.48
CA GLY A 279 -7.69 21.61 -10.91
C GLY A 279 -6.29 22.02 -11.37
N VAL A 280 -5.61 22.83 -10.56
CA VAL A 280 -4.20 23.19 -10.76
C VAL A 280 -3.31 21.93 -10.76
N LEU A 281 -3.51 21.00 -9.83
CA LEU A 281 -2.77 19.73 -9.79
C LEU A 281 -2.95 18.93 -11.09
N ALA A 282 -4.20 18.74 -11.52
CA ALA A 282 -4.55 17.99 -12.74
C ALA A 282 -3.93 18.61 -14.00
N LEU A 283 -4.03 19.94 -14.14
CA LEU A 283 -3.53 20.67 -15.31
C LEU A 283 -2.01 20.75 -15.31
N ALA A 284 -1.38 21.01 -14.16
CA ALA A 284 0.08 21.00 -14.04
C ALA A 284 0.65 19.63 -14.43
N PHE A 285 0.01 18.54 -13.98
CA PHE A 285 0.36 17.18 -14.40
C PHE A 285 0.21 16.97 -15.91
N GLY A 286 -0.94 17.31 -16.48
CA GLY A 286 -1.21 17.15 -17.91
C GLY A 286 -0.26 17.95 -18.82
N ILE A 287 0.05 19.20 -18.46
CA ILE A 287 0.96 20.06 -19.23
C ILE A 287 2.40 19.57 -19.13
N ALA A 288 2.84 19.21 -17.92
CA ALA A 288 4.19 18.72 -17.68
C ALA A 288 4.48 17.39 -18.41
N ALA A 289 3.46 16.55 -18.57
CA ALA A 289 3.55 15.31 -19.32
C ALA A 289 3.88 15.49 -20.82
N LEU A 290 3.68 16.69 -21.38
CA LEU A 290 4.05 17.00 -22.78
C LEU A 290 5.55 17.20 -22.99
N ARG A 291 6.29 17.43 -21.91
CA ARG A 291 7.74 17.64 -21.95
C ARG A 291 8.41 16.54 -21.12
N PRO A 292 8.30 15.26 -21.54
CA PRO A 292 9.06 14.22 -20.91
C PRO A 292 10.53 14.61 -20.95
N LEU A 293 11.25 14.34 -19.87
CA LEU A 293 12.70 14.51 -19.88
C LEU A 293 13.26 13.74 -21.08
N PRO A 294 14.15 14.33 -21.89
CA PRO A 294 14.83 13.60 -22.95
C PRO A 294 15.40 12.33 -22.32
N GLY A 295 14.87 11.17 -22.71
CA GLY A 295 15.50 9.93 -22.33
C GLY A 295 16.92 9.96 -22.91
N PRO A 296 17.95 9.53 -22.17
CA PRO A 296 19.25 9.30 -22.79
C PRO A 296 19.00 8.32 -23.95
N ALA A 297 19.17 8.81 -25.18
CA ALA A 297 18.99 8.02 -26.39
C ALA A 297 20.10 6.96 -26.44
N PHE A 298 19.87 5.84 -25.77
CA PHE A 298 20.71 4.66 -25.95
C PHE A 298 20.20 3.91 -27.18
N ASP A 299 20.94 4.01 -28.28
CA ASP A 299 20.72 3.29 -29.53
C ASP A 299 20.94 1.78 -29.35
N PHE A 300 19.97 1.11 -28.74
CA PHE A 300 19.98 -0.36 -28.61
C PHE A 300 19.81 -1.08 -29.96
N ALA A 301 19.30 -0.38 -30.98
CA ALA A 301 19.12 -0.94 -32.32
C ALA A 301 20.47 -1.27 -32.99
N ALA A 302 21.53 -0.53 -32.70
CA ALA A 302 22.86 -0.80 -33.26
C ALA A 302 23.58 -1.98 -32.56
N ALA A 303 23.36 -2.16 -31.25
CA ALA A 303 24.00 -3.25 -30.49
C ALA A 303 23.33 -4.62 -30.70
N GLY A 304 22.02 -4.66 -31.02
CA GLY A 304 21.28 -5.91 -31.24
C GLY A 304 21.61 -6.61 -32.57
N ALA A 305 22.02 -5.87 -33.61
CA ALA A 305 22.31 -6.44 -34.92
C ALA A 305 23.64 -7.20 -34.98
N ALA A 306 24.60 -6.89 -34.09
CA ALA A 306 25.92 -7.53 -34.11
C ALA A 306 26.00 -8.86 -33.32
N GLY A 307 25.03 -9.17 -32.46
CA GLY A 307 25.09 -10.32 -31.53
C GLY A 307 24.25 -11.54 -31.90
N ALA A 308 23.40 -11.46 -32.93
CA ALA A 308 22.38 -12.48 -33.22
C ALA A 308 22.91 -13.78 -33.86
N GLY A 309 24.21 -13.87 -34.19
CA GLY A 309 24.75 -14.98 -35.00
C GLY A 309 25.21 -16.25 -34.27
N ALA A 310 25.43 -16.27 -32.95
CA ALA A 310 26.27 -17.32 -32.33
C ALA A 310 25.65 -18.12 -31.16
N ALA A 311 24.41 -17.88 -30.73
CA ALA A 311 23.85 -18.49 -29.51
C ALA A 311 22.75 -19.54 -29.76
N GLY A 312 22.87 -20.32 -30.83
CA GLY A 312 22.03 -21.49 -31.06
C GLY A 312 22.58 -22.69 -30.30
N VAL A 313 21.71 -23.40 -29.57
CA VAL A 313 21.94 -24.75 -29.02
C VAL A 313 22.74 -24.83 -27.70
N ALA A 314 22.09 -24.55 -26.57
CA ALA A 314 22.16 -25.32 -25.31
C ALA A 314 21.56 -24.52 -24.14
N GLY A 315 20.41 -24.94 -23.60
CA GLY A 315 19.88 -24.36 -22.37
C GLY A 315 18.37 -24.44 -22.20
N ALA A 316 17.73 -25.56 -22.56
CA ALA A 316 16.29 -25.77 -22.36
C ALA A 316 15.89 -26.02 -20.89
N GLU A 317 16.82 -25.99 -19.94
CA GLU A 317 16.52 -26.23 -18.53
C GLU A 317 16.50 -24.92 -17.74
N THR A 318 15.28 -24.38 -17.55
CA THR A 318 14.72 -23.87 -16.28
C THR A 318 13.54 -22.91 -16.51
N GLY A 319 12.45 -23.42 -17.12
CA GLY A 319 11.21 -22.70 -17.40
C GLY A 319 10.41 -22.16 -16.18
N VAL A 320 11.00 -22.13 -14.98
CA VAL A 320 10.36 -21.61 -13.76
C VAL A 320 10.54 -20.08 -13.60
N GLY A 321 11.57 -19.50 -14.24
CA GLY A 321 11.90 -18.08 -14.13
C GLY A 321 10.88 -17.09 -14.72
N PRO A 322 10.38 -17.27 -15.96
CA PRO A 322 9.56 -16.25 -16.63
C PRO A 322 8.15 -16.12 -16.07
N ASP A 323 7.58 -17.20 -15.54
CA ASP A 323 6.23 -17.18 -14.96
C ASP A 323 6.18 -16.44 -13.62
N LEU A 324 7.24 -16.52 -12.80
CA LEU A 324 7.30 -15.78 -11.55
C LEU A 324 7.40 -14.27 -11.78
N ALA A 325 8.27 -13.85 -12.72
CA ALA A 325 8.44 -12.44 -13.07
C ALA A 325 7.12 -11.80 -13.51
N ARG A 326 6.28 -12.54 -14.25
CA ARG A 326 4.95 -12.08 -14.67
C ARG A 326 3.95 -11.94 -13.52
N ARG A 327 4.10 -12.70 -12.44
CA ARG A 327 3.15 -12.70 -11.31
C ARG A 327 3.54 -11.76 -10.17
N MET A 328 4.80 -11.34 -10.09
CA MET A 328 5.26 -10.42 -9.04
C MET A 328 4.58 -9.05 -9.04
N PRO A 329 4.24 -8.44 -10.19
CA PRO A 329 3.46 -7.20 -10.19
C PRO A 329 2.13 -7.33 -9.45
N VAL A 330 1.45 -8.48 -9.56
CA VAL A 330 0.18 -8.74 -8.85
C VAL A 330 0.41 -8.81 -7.35
N VAL A 331 1.43 -9.54 -6.90
CA VAL A 331 1.78 -9.65 -5.47
C VAL A 331 2.16 -8.28 -4.89
N VAL A 332 2.96 -7.51 -5.61
CA VAL A 332 3.38 -6.16 -5.21
C VAL A 332 2.17 -5.22 -5.18
N GLY A 333 1.32 -5.25 -6.20
CA GLY A 333 0.11 -4.44 -6.28
C GLY A 333 -0.87 -4.71 -5.15
N VAL A 334 -1.18 -5.98 -4.89
CA VAL A 334 -2.05 -6.37 -3.76
C VAL A 334 -1.46 -5.94 -2.44
N GLY A 335 -0.16 -6.19 -2.21
CA GLY A 335 0.52 -5.75 -1.00
C GLY A 335 0.46 -4.24 -0.82
N ALA A 336 0.77 -3.45 -1.86
CA ALA A 336 0.74 -1.98 -1.80
C ALA A 336 -0.67 -1.43 -1.53
N SER A 337 -1.71 -1.97 -2.21
CA SER A 337 -3.10 -1.61 -1.96
C SER A 337 -3.51 -1.93 -0.52
N CYS A 338 -3.10 -3.09 0.01
CA CYS A 338 -3.40 -3.46 1.39
C CYS A 338 -2.67 -2.58 2.41
N VAL A 339 -1.43 -2.15 2.13
CA VAL A 339 -0.74 -1.15 2.97
C VAL A 339 -1.56 0.14 3.04
N ALA A 340 -2.00 0.65 1.88
CA ALA A 340 -2.77 1.90 1.83
C ALA A 340 -4.09 1.80 2.60
N LEU A 341 -4.88 0.74 2.35
CA LEU A 341 -6.16 0.52 3.02
C LEU A 341 -6.01 0.30 4.53
N ALA A 342 -4.98 -0.44 4.96
CA ALA A 342 -4.70 -0.65 6.37
C ALA A 342 -4.28 0.65 7.07
N VAL A 343 -3.48 1.51 6.42
CA VAL A 343 -3.14 2.84 6.95
C VAL A 343 -4.38 3.74 7.04
N ILE A 344 -5.30 3.67 6.06
CA ILE A 344 -6.59 4.38 6.13
C ILE A 344 -7.42 3.88 7.32
N GLY A 345 -7.54 2.56 7.51
CA GLY A 345 -8.25 1.98 8.64
C GLY A 345 -7.64 2.37 10.00
N TRP A 346 -6.30 2.38 10.11
CA TRP A 346 -5.60 2.88 11.29
C TRP A 346 -5.88 4.36 11.57
N ALA A 347 -5.80 5.21 10.53
CA ALA A 347 -6.05 6.63 10.67
C ALA A 347 -7.51 6.91 11.08
N TYR A 348 -8.47 6.20 10.48
CA TYR A 348 -9.90 6.32 10.79
C TYR A 348 -10.21 5.88 12.23
N THR A 349 -9.71 4.72 12.64
CA THR A 349 -9.90 4.20 14.00
C THR A 349 -9.29 5.12 15.06
N LEU A 350 -8.14 5.75 14.78
CA LEU A 350 -7.48 6.71 15.67
C LEU A 350 -8.25 8.03 15.81
N THR A 351 -8.72 8.58 14.70
CA THR A 351 -9.16 9.99 14.64
C THR A 351 -10.67 10.17 14.65
N ILE A 352 -11.43 9.12 14.33
CA ILE A 352 -12.89 9.16 14.26
C ILE A 352 -13.50 8.24 15.31
N LEU A 353 -13.12 6.96 15.29
CA LEU A 353 -13.71 6.00 16.22
C LEU A 353 -13.26 6.26 17.65
N SER A 354 -11.95 6.41 17.90
CA SER A 354 -11.45 6.60 19.29
C SER A 354 -12.07 7.82 19.99
N PRO A 355 -12.20 9.00 19.34
CA PRO A 355 -12.83 10.17 19.97
C PRO A 355 -14.35 10.08 20.08
N ALA A 356 -15.02 9.20 19.32
CA ALA A 356 -16.46 8.98 19.43
C ALA A 356 -16.84 8.10 20.64
N MET A 357 -15.92 7.26 21.11
CA MET A 357 -16.22 6.28 22.17
C MET A 357 -16.72 6.87 23.49
N PRO A 358 -16.28 8.06 23.97
CA PRO A 358 -16.88 8.70 25.14
C PRO A 358 -18.38 8.99 24.99
N GLY A 359 -18.82 9.42 23.81
CA GLY A 359 -20.24 9.66 23.53
C GLY A 359 -21.05 8.37 23.48
N VAL A 360 -20.48 7.32 22.87
CA VAL A 360 -21.09 5.99 22.84
C VAL A 360 -21.20 5.43 24.26
N SER A 361 -20.12 5.45 25.02
CA SER A 361 -20.07 4.97 26.41
C SER A 361 -21.06 5.71 27.33
N ALA A 362 -21.23 7.02 27.16
CA ALA A 362 -22.18 7.78 27.96
C ALA A 362 -23.66 7.45 27.66
N THR A 363 -23.95 6.81 26.53
CA THR A 363 -25.33 6.59 26.04
C THR A 363 -25.71 5.13 25.91
N ALA A 364 -24.75 4.24 25.68
CA ALA A 364 -24.96 2.82 25.48
C ALA A 364 -25.15 2.11 26.84
N PRO A 365 -26.23 1.33 27.02
CA PRO A 365 -26.38 0.46 28.18
C PRO A 365 -25.39 -0.70 28.05
N MET A 366 -24.21 -0.57 28.68
CA MET A 366 -23.12 -1.53 28.58
C MET A 366 -23.10 -2.48 29.81
N PRO A 367 -23.74 -3.67 29.75
CA PRO A 367 -23.58 -4.71 30.77
C PRO A 367 -22.15 -5.26 30.70
N GLY A 368 -21.22 -4.64 31.44
CA GLY A 368 -19.79 -4.95 31.39
C GLY A 368 -18.86 -3.74 31.53
N GLY A 369 -19.43 -2.52 31.50
CA GLY A 369 -18.68 -1.28 31.71
C GLY A 369 -18.04 -0.70 30.44
N ASP A 370 -17.76 0.59 30.48
CA ASP A 370 -17.34 1.39 29.32
C ASP A 370 -16.03 0.93 28.67
N GLY A 371 -15.18 0.24 29.43
CA GLY A 371 -13.80 -0.09 29.05
C GLY A 371 -13.68 -1.00 27.82
N GLU A 372 -14.67 -1.86 27.58
CA GLU A 372 -14.61 -2.86 26.51
C GLU A 372 -14.63 -2.22 25.11
N ILE A 373 -15.47 -1.22 24.90
CA ILE A 373 -15.56 -0.48 23.62
C ILE A 373 -14.24 0.23 23.29
N TYR A 374 -13.57 0.83 24.28
CA TYR A 374 -12.26 1.46 24.07
C TYR A 374 -11.20 0.43 23.68
N LEU A 375 -11.27 -0.77 24.26
CA LEU A 375 -10.38 -1.86 23.88
C LEU A 375 -10.63 -2.30 22.44
N TRP A 376 -11.88 -2.45 22.02
CA TRP A 376 -12.21 -2.85 20.65
C TRP A 376 -11.65 -1.89 19.60
N VAL A 377 -11.80 -0.58 19.82
CA VAL A 377 -11.22 0.42 18.91
C VAL A 377 -9.68 0.39 18.95
N ALA A 378 -9.08 0.11 20.12
CA ALA A 378 -7.64 -0.09 20.21
C ALA A 378 -7.17 -1.34 19.43
N GLU A 379 -7.88 -2.46 19.56
CA GLU A 379 -7.63 -3.68 18.80
C GLU A 379 -7.70 -3.45 17.29
N LEU A 380 -8.70 -2.71 16.82
CA LEU A 380 -8.83 -2.36 15.40
C LEU A 380 -7.65 -1.53 14.91
N ARG A 381 -7.18 -0.57 15.71
CA ARG A 381 -5.96 0.21 15.41
C ARG A 381 -4.74 -0.70 15.28
N TRP A 382 -4.53 -1.60 16.24
CA TRP A 382 -3.38 -2.49 16.22
C TRP A 382 -3.46 -3.55 15.12
N GLY A 383 -4.66 -4.06 14.85
CA GLY A 383 -4.94 -4.94 13.72
C GLY A 383 -4.64 -4.27 12.38
N ALA A 384 -5.02 -3.01 12.22
CA ALA A 384 -4.68 -2.21 11.05
C ALA A 384 -3.15 -2.00 10.90
N ILE A 385 -2.43 -1.70 11.99
CA ILE A 385 -0.97 -1.58 11.97
C ILE A 385 -0.31 -2.92 11.58
N LEU A 386 -0.77 -4.03 12.16
CA LEU A 386 -0.30 -5.37 11.83
C LEU A 386 -0.52 -5.68 10.35
N LEU A 387 -1.73 -5.44 9.83
CA LEU A 387 -2.06 -5.66 8.42
C LEU A 387 -1.20 -4.80 7.49
N ALA A 388 -0.94 -3.53 7.85
CA ALA A 388 -0.04 -2.66 7.09
C ALA A 388 1.39 -3.24 7.04
N ALA A 389 1.90 -3.76 8.15
CA ALA A 389 3.22 -4.38 8.21
C ALA A 389 3.32 -5.67 7.38
N LEU A 390 2.33 -6.57 7.49
CA LEU A 390 2.26 -7.80 6.70
C LEU A 390 2.13 -7.49 5.21
N ALA A 391 1.33 -6.48 4.86
CA ALA A 391 1.16 -6.02 3.50
C ALA A 391 2.44 -5.43 2.92
N MET A 392 3.21 -4.68 3.71
CA MET A 392 4.53 -4.18 3.33
C MET A 392 5.53 -5.32 3.10
N LEU A 393 5.50 -6.37 3.94
CA LEU A 393 6.34 -7.55 3.76
C LEU A 393 6.03 -8.28 2.44
N ILE A 394 4.75 -8.36 2.06
CA ILE A 394 4.31 -8.93 0.78
C ILE A 394 4.69 -8.02 -0.39
N ALA A 395 4.40 -6.72 -0.29
CA ALA A 395 4.69 -5.72 -1.34
C ALA A 395 6.19 -5.64 -1.65
N THR A 396 7.03 -5.93 -0.65
CA THR A 396 8.49 -5.89 -0.78
C THR A 396 9.14 -7.26 -0.76
N ALA A 397 8.38 -8.35 -0.91
CA ALA A 397 8.86 -9.72 -0.69
C ALA A 397 10.11 -10.10 -1.50
N ALA A 398 10.29 -9.52 -2.70
CA ALA A 398 11.45 -9.75 -3.56
C ALA A 398 12.69 -8.89 -3.22
N ARG A 399 12.61 -7.98 -2.24
CA ARG A 399 13.68 -7.03 -1.90
C ARG A 399 14.51 -7.51 -0.72
N ARG A 400 15.81 -7.20 -0.66
CA ARG A 400 16.70 -7.72 0.39
C ARG A 400 16.21 -7.41 1.81
N ARG A 401 15.72 -6.18 2.04
CA ARG A 401 15.35 -5.65 3.35
C ARG A 401 13.83 -5.63 3.61
N ALA A 402 13.08 -6.54 3.00
CA ALA A 402 11.61 -6.61 3.14
C ALA A 402 11.13 -6.69 4.61
N LEU A 403 11.78 -7.55 5.42
CA LEU A 403 11.44 -7.68 6.84
C LEU A 403 11.73 -6.39 7.62
N ALA A 404 12.89 -5.77 7.39
CA ALA A 404 13.23 -4.50 8.02
C ALA A 404 12.23 -3.40 7.66
N ALA A 405 11.77 -3.35 6.41
CA ALA A 405 10.75 -2.40 5.98
C ALA A 405 9.41 -2.60 6.72
N ALA A 406 8.95 -3.85 6.84
CA ALA A 406 7.74 -4.18 7.59
C ALA A 406 7.86 -3.80 9.08
N LEU A 407 9.01 -4.09 9.70
CA LEU A 407 9.28 -3.74 11.11
C LEU A 407 9.35 -2.22 11.32
N VAL A 408 10.01 -1.49 10.42
CA VAL A 408 10.06 -0.01 10.46
C VAL A 408 8.66 0.59 10.31
N LEU A 409 7.85 0.08 9.38
CA LEU A 409 6.46 0.51 9.21
C LEU A 409 5.66 0.29 10.51
N ALA A 410 5.71 -0.91 11.08
CA ALA A 410 5.00 -1.25 12.31
C ALA A 410 5.43 -0.33 13.47
N ALA A 411 6.72 -0.25 13.74
CA ALA A 411 7.26 0.55 14.86
C ALA A 411 6.91 2.04 14.72
N ALA A 412 7.08 2.60 13.52
CA ALA A 412 6.79 4.00 13.29
C ALA A 412 5.28 4.32 13.34
N LEU A 413 4.40 3.41 12.90
CA LEU A 413 2.95 3.57 13.09
C LEU A 413 2.53 3.46 14.56
N VAL A 414 3.14 2.58 15.35
CA VAL A 414 2.90 2.50 16.81
C VAL A 414 3.33 3.79 17.50
N VAL A 415 4.50 4.33 17.16
CA VAL A 415 4.97 5.62 17.68
C VAL A 415 4.03 6.76 17.26
N ALA A 416 3.67 6.82 15.97
CA ALA A 416 2.73 7.81 15.46
C ALA A 416 1.37 7.74 16.15
N ASN A 417 0.87 6.52 16.42
CA ASN A 417 -0.36 6.27 17.15
C ASN A 417 -0.30 6.90 18.55
N GLY A 418 0.74 6.58 19.33
CA GLY A 418 0.92 7.16 20.67
C GLY A 418 1.01 8.69 20.66
N VAL A 419 1.75 9.27 19.71
CA VAL A 419 1.88 10.73 19.57
C VAL A 419 0.55 11.39 19.22
N LEU A 420 -0.18 10.86 18.23
CA LEU A 420 -1.44 11.45 17.76
C LEU A 420 -2.57 11.32 18.79
N VAL A 421 -2.62 10.21 19.52
CA VAL A 421 -3.57 10.04 20.63
C VAL A 421 -3.31 11.08 21.72
N ARG A 422 -2.06 11.29 22.11
CA ARG A 422 -1.70 12.31 23.12
C ARG A 422 -1.92 13.73 22.63
N ALA A 423 -1.76 13.97 21.33
CA ALA A 423 -2.04 15.25 20.70
C ALA A 423 -3.56 15.53 20.54
N GLY A 424 -4.43 14.58 20.91
CA GLY A 424 -5.87 14.73 20.75
C GLY A 424 -6.31 14.80 19.29
N ALA A 425 -5.61 14.12 18.38
CA ALA A 425 -5.95 14.12 16.96
C ALA A 425 -7.33 13.49 16.74
N ALA A 426 -8.33 14.33 16.44
CA ALA A 426 -9.72 13.94 16.26
C ALA A 426 -10.36 14.59 15.02
N GLY A 427 -11.47 14.01 14.56
CA GLY A 427 -12.26 14.49 13.44
C GLY A 427 -11.52 14.44 12.10
N ALA A 428 -12.09 15.10 11.09
CA ALA A 428 -11.53 15.14 9.74
C ALA A 428 -10.10 15.73 9.68
N GLY A 429 -9.81 16.74 10.52
CA GLY A 429 -8.47 17.33 10.61
C GLY A 429 -7.43 16.37 11.16
N GLY A 430 -7.76 15.68 12.27
CA GLY A 430 -6.95 14.59 12.81
C GLY A 430 -6.72 13.49 11.78
N LEU A 431 -7.76 13.09 11.04
CA LEU A 431 -7.66 12.05 10.01
C LEU A 431 -6.66 12.41 8.93
N ARG A 432 -6.72 13.62 8.38
CA ARG A 432 -5.79 14.08 7.34
C ARG A 432 -4.35 14.08 7.84
N LEU A 433 -4.12 14.53 9.07
CA LEU A 433 -2.81 14.49 9.72
C LEU A 433 -2.31 13.04 9.90
N ALA A 434 -3.16 12.15 10.38
CA ALA A 434 -2.83 10.73 10.54
C ALA A 434 -2.50 10.09 9.19
N LEU A 435 -3.29 10.34 8.14
CA LEU A 435 -3.01 9.84 6.78
C LEU A 435 -1.69 10.37 6.22
N LEU A 436 -1.34 11.64 6.47
CA LEU A 436 -0.04 12.20 6.08
C LEU A 436 1.11 11.46 6.73
N ILE A 437 1.04 11.31 8.05
CA ILE A 437 2.08 10.62 8.83
C ILE A 437 2.17 9.16 8.38
N GLY A 438 1.04 8.47 8.22
CA GLY A 438 0.99 7.11 7.71
C GLY A 438 1.62 6.99 6.32
N GLY A 439 1.32 7.90 5.40
CA GLY A 439 1.92 7.96 4.07
C GLY A 439 3.44 8.19 4.09
N LEU A 440 3.92 9.10 4.94
CA LEU A 440 5.35 9.33 5.15
C LEU A 440 6.05 8.09 5.72
N VAL A 441 5.44 7.42 6.69
CA VAL A 441 5.97 6.19 7.27
C VAL A 441 6.03 5.07 6.23
N VAL A 442 4.99 4.90 5.41
CA VAL A 442 4.97 3.95 4.30
C VAL A 442 6.10 4.24 3.30
N LEU A 443 6.31 5.50 2.95
CA LEU A 443 7.40 5.91 2.08
C LEU A 443 8.76 5.54 2.69
N VAL A 444 9.00 5.89 3.96
CA VAL A 444 10.25 5.55 4.65
C VAL A 444 10.48 4.04 4.69
N ALA A 445 9.46 3.25 5.03
CA ALA A 445 9.53 1.79 5.01
C ALA A 445 9.85 1.25 3.61
N TRP A 446 9.22 1.78 2.57
CA TRP A 446 9.51 1.41 1.18
C TRP A 446 10.94 1.72 0.76
N LEU A 447 11.50 2.83 1.25
CA LEU A 447 12.91 3.21 1.05
C LEU A 447 13.85 2.28 1.82
N VAL A 448 13.49 1.85 3.03
CA VAL A 448 14.27 0.86 3.80
C VAL A 448 14.33 -0.48 3.08
N ALA A 449 13.26 -0.87 2.39
CA ALA A 449 13.21 -2.12 1.64
C ALA A 449 14.24 -2.22 0.50
N ARG A 450 14.85 -1.09 0.07
CA ARG A 450 15.69 -0.99 -1.14
C ARG A 450 16.78 -2.07 -1.26
N GLY A 451 17.09 -2.40 -2.52
CA GLY A 451 18.14 -3.33 -2.93
C GLY A 451 17.58 -4.64 -3.48
N PRO A 452 17.87 -5.01 -4.74
CA PRO A 452 17.59 -6.36 -5.24
C PRO A 452 18.37 -7.39 -4.41
N LEU A 453 17.86 -8.62 -4.34
CA LEU A 453 18.56 -9.72 -3.68
C LEU A 453 19.90 -9.96 -4.40
N ALA A 454 20.99 -10.09 -3.64
CA ALA A 454 22.39 -10.01 -4.07
C ALA A 454 22.87 -11.12 -5.05
N GLY A 455 21.97 -11.89 -5.67
CA GLY A 455 22.29 -12.98 -6.60
C GLY A 455 22.02 -12.67 -8.08
N THR A 456 21.46 -11.51 -8.42
CA THR A 456 21.20 -11.13 -9.84
C THR A 456 22.37 -10.40 -10.50
N GLN A 457 23.48 -10.18 -9.81
CA GLN A 457 24.71 -9.71 -10.44
C GLN A 457 25.31 -10.92 -11.15
N SER A 458 24.86 -11.14 -12.39
CA SER A 458 25.53 -12.07 -13.28
C SER A 458 26.98 -11.61 -13.36
N GLY A 459 27.91 -12.50 -13.01
CA GLY A 459 29.31 -12.33 -13.32
C GLY A 459 29.46 -12.19 -14.83
N ALA A 460 29.28 -10.99 -15.34
CA ALA A 460 30.06 -10.53 -16.47
C ALA A 460 31.47 -10.42 -15.89
N ALA A 461 32.20 -11.53 -15.93
CA ALA A 461 33.63 -11.49 -15.68
C ALA A 461 34.17 -10.35 -16.54
N PRO A 462 34.85 -9.35 -15.96
CA PRO A 462 35.50 -8.33 -16.76
C PRO A 462 36.45 -9.10 -17.68
N GLY A 463 36.12 -9.11 -18.97
CA GLY A 463 36.95 -9.72 -19.99
C GLY A 463 38.32 -9.07 -19.90
N MET A 464 39.26 -9.76 -19.29
CA MET A 464 40.66 -9.39 -19.34
C MET A 464 41.07 -9.45 -20.81
N GLY A 465 41.42 -8.30 -21.36
CA GLY A 465 42.49 -8.25 -22.35
C GLY A 465 43.74 -8.80 -21.67
N GLY A 466 44.02 -10.08 -21.90
CA GLY A 466 45.09 -10.81 -21.24
C GLY A 466 45.32 -12.14 -21.95
N SER A 467 45.82 -12.05 -23.17
CA SER A 467 46.33 -13.19 -23.92
C SER A 467 47.52 -13.80 -23.17
N GLY A 468 47.34 -14.94 -22.52
CA GLY A 468 48.47 -15.74 -22.05
C GLY A 468 48.19 -16.59 -20.82
N PHE A 469 48.19 -17.90 -21.05
CA PHE A 469 48.49 -18.97 -20.09
C PHE A 469 47.41 -19.43 -19.10
N GLY A 470 47.03 -20.71 -19.29
CA GLY A 470 46.51 -21.59 -18.23
C GLY A 470 45.00 -21.78 -18.24
N ALA A 471 44.50 -22.68 -19.09
CA ALA A 471 43.13 -23.19 -18.99
C ALA A 471 42.98 -24.00 -17.68
N VAL A 472 42.56 -23.34 -16.60
CA VAL A 472 42.11 -24.03 -15.38
C VAL A 472 40.70 -24.58 -15.66
N PRO A 473 40.48 -25.91 -15.55
CA PRO A 473 39.17 -26.49 -15.79
C PRO A 473 38.17 -26.03 -14.73
N GLY A 474 37.23 -25.17 -15.14
CA GLY A 474 35.81 -25.31 -14.82
C GLY A 474 35.42 -25.42 -13.35
N THR A 475 35.82 -24.48 -12.48
CA THR A 475 35.05 -24.26 -11.24
C THR A 475 33.73 -23.60 -11.61
N GLY A 476 32.73 -24.44 -11.89
CA GLY A 476 31.37 -24.03 -12.24
C GLY A 476 30.85 -23.00 -11.23
N GLY A 477 30.88 -21.73 -11.63
CA GLY A 477 30.34 -20.63 -10.87
C GLY A 477 28.86 -20.90 -10.65
N SER A 478 28.53 -21.35 -9.44
CA SER A 478 27.18 -21.62 -8.99
C SER A 478 26.45 -20.29 -8.83
N GLY A 479 26.08 -19.68 -9.96
CA GLY A 479 25.25 -18.49 -9.99
C GLY A 479 24.05 -18.75 -9.10
N ILE A 480 23.93 -17.97 -8.03
CA ILE A 480 22.79 -18.03 -7.11
C ILE A 480 21.57 -17.53 -7.90
N GLY A 481 20.99 -18.46 -8.67
CA GLY A 481 20.09 -18.15 -9.76
C GLY A 481 18.76 -17.59 -9.28
N ALA A 482 17.99 -17.04 -10.22
CA ALA A 482 16.64 -16.48 -10.02
C ALA A 482 15.71 -17.36 -9.14
N GLY A 483 15.95 -18.67 -9.07
CA GLY A 483 15.28 -19.59 -8.14
C GLY A 483 15.45 -19.23 -6.65
N ALA A 484 16.60 -18.70 -6.22
CA ALA A 484 16.81 -18.28 -4.83
C ALA A 484 15.93 -17.09 -4.45
N VAL A 485 15.81 -16.09 -5.33
CA VAL A 485 14.93 -14.93 -5.15
C VAL A 485 13.47 -15.36 -5.04
N ALA A 486 13.04 -16.25 -5.93
CA ALA A 486 11.70 -16.82 -5.93
C ALA A 486 11.36 -17.51 -4.60
N ARG A 487 12.30 -18.31 -4.07
CA ARG A 487 12.15 -19.01 -2.80
C ARG A 487 12.01 -18.03 -1.65
N VAL A 488 12.90 -17.03 -1.55
CA VAL A 488 12.84 -16.01 -0.48
C VAL A 488 11.53 -15.23 -0.52
N ALA A 489 11.09 -14.79 -1.70
CA ALA A 489 9.82 -14.09 -1.85
C ALA A 489 8.64 -14.97 -1.41
N ARG A 490 8.62 -16.24 -1.83
CA ARG A 490 7.57 -17.20 -1.43
C ARG A 490 7.55 -17.44 0.08
N ARG A 491 8.70 -17.56 0.75
CA ARG A 491 8.77 -17.72 2.21
C ARG A 491 8.18 -16.53 2.95
N ARG A 492 8.49 -15.31 2.49
CA ARG A 492 7.97 -14.07 3.09
C ARG A 492 6.48 -13.91 2.89
N VAL A 493 5.99 -14.16 1.67
CA VAL A 493 4.54 -14.14 1.39
C VAL A 493 3.81 -15.20 2.19
N ALA A 494 4.39 -16.38 2.37
CA ALA A 494 3.81 -17.41 3.21
C ALA A 494 3.72 -16.99 4.67
N ALA A 495 4.81 -16.45 5.22
CA ALA A 495 4.81 -15.99 6.60
C ALA A 495 3.73 -14.92 6.81
N ALA A 496 3.75 -13.89 5.96
CA ALA A 496 2.78 -12.80 6.03
C ALA A 496 1.34 -13.27 5.82
N GLY A 497 1.11 -14.11 4.81
CA GLY A 497 -0.23 -14.62 4.47
C GLY A 497 -0.80 -15.55 5.53
N VAL A 498 0.02 -16.35 6.22
CA VAL A 498 -0.44 -17.18 7.35
C VAL A 498 -0.86 -16.33 8.54
N VAL A 499 -0.07 -15.31 8.90
CA VAL A 499 -0.45 -14.39 9.99
C VAL A 499 -1.72 -13.61 9.62
N ALA A 500 -1.79 -13.06 8.40
CA ALA A 500 -2.96 -12.31 7.95
C ALA A 500 -4.23 -13.17 7.91
N ALA A 501 -4.13 -14.39 7.39
CA ALA A 501 -5.25 -15.32 7.34
C ALA A 501 -5.76 -15.69 8.74
N ALA A 502 -4.85 -15.96 9.68
CA ALA A 502 -5.23 -16.40 11.01
C ALA A 502 -5.73 -15.27 11.90
N CYS A 503 -5.13 -14.07 11.81
CA CYS A 503 -5.42 -12.98 12.74
C CYS A 503 -6.54 -12.03 12.27
N ALA A 504 -6.65 -11.75 10.96
CA ALA A 504 -7.58 -10.72 10.50
C ALA A 504 -9.06 -11.07 10.72
N PRO A 505 -9.52 -12.32 10.47
CA PRO A 505 -10.89 -12.70 10.79
C PRO A 505 -11.19 -12.63 12.29
N LEU A 506 -10.19 -12.76 13.17
CA LEU A 506 -10.38 -12.63 14.62
C LEU A 506 -10.79 -11.21 15.04
N LEU A 507 -10.58 -10.19 14.20
CA LEU A 507 -11.14 -8.86 14.47
C LEU A 507 -12.66 -8.89 14.63
N LEU A 508 -13.36 -9.84 14.00
CA LEU A 508 -14.80 -10.03 14.16
C LEU A 508 -15.21 -10.57 15.54
N THR A 509 -14.27 -11.06 16.36
CA THR A 509 -14.56 -11.38 17.77
C THR A 509 -14.78 -10.15 18.62
N GLN A 510 -14.36 -8.97 18.14
CA GLN A 510 -14.68 -7.67 18.73
C GLN A 510 -16.06 -7.19 18.27
N GLY A 511 -16.97 -8.14 18.00
CA GLY A 511 -18.36 -7.86 17.68
C GLY A 511 -19.07 -7.34 18.92
N THR A 512 -20.03 -6.46 18.74
CA THR A 512 -20.72 -5.81 19.86
C THR A 512 -22.04 -6.53 20.14
N PRO A 513 -22.45 -6.68 21.42
CA PRO A 513 -23.79 -7.13 21.76
C PRO A 513 -24.84 -6.33 21.00
N GLY A 514 -25.89 -7.01 20.54
CA GLY A 514 -27.03 -6.43 19.83
C GLY A 514 -27.60 -5.17 20.49
N VAL A 515 -27.70 -5.19 21.82
CA VAL A 515 -28.15 -4.07 22.67
C VAL A 515 -27.37 -2.77 22.46
N ASN A 516 -26.11 -2.86 22.00
CA ASN A 516 -25.26 -1.70 21.77
C ASN A 516 -25.30 -1.17 20.33
N HIS A 517 -25.77 -1.95 19.35
CA HIS A 517 -25.77 -1.56 17.93
C HIS A 517 -26.45 -0.21 17.65
N PRO A 518 -27.58 0.15 18.28
CA PRO A 518 -28.21 1.46 18.06
C PRO A 518 -27.34 2.66 18.43
N PHE A 519 -26.35 2.46 19.31
CA PHE A 519 -25.49 3.51 19.85
C PHE A 519 -24.13 3.57 19.15
N LEU A 520 -23.78 2.54 18.37
CA LEU A 520 -22.46 2.42 17.77
C LEU A 520 -22.39 3.17 16.44
N PRO A 521 -21.26 3.85 16.15
CA PRO A 521 -21.07 4.44 14.83
C PRO A 521 -20.98 3.31 13.80
N ALA A 522 -21.73 3.44 12.69
CA ALA A 522 -21.71 2.46 11.60
C ALA A 522 -20.28 2.20 11.06
N GLY A 523 -19.41 3.22 11.18
CA GLY A 523 -17.99 3.14 10.87
C GLY A 523 -17.23 2.07 11.63
N LEU A 524 -17.64 1.71 12.85
CA LEU A 524 -17.01 0.64 13.62
C LEU A 524 -17.19 -0.69 12.89
N THR A 525 -18.43 -1.10 12.64
CA THR A 525 -18.78 -2.36 11.96
C THR A 525 -18.16 -2.46 10.56
N LEU A 526 -18.22 -1.36 9.80
CA LEU A 526 -17.61 -1.29 8.46
C LEU A 526 -16.08 -1.44 8.52
N THR A 527 -15.42 -0.82 9.49
CA THR A 527 -13.96 -0.89 9.61
C THR A 527 -13.50 -2.26 10.09
N THR A 528 -14.17 -2.85 11.09
CA THR A 528 -13.90 -4.22 11.55
C THR A 528 -14.01 -5.22 10.42
N THR A 529 -15.13 -5.19 9.69
CA THR A 529 -15.38 -6.10 8.57
C THR A 529 -14.40 -5.83 7.43
N GLY A 530 -14.15 -4.55 7.11
CA GLY A 530 -13.23 -4.14 6.05
C GLY A 530 -11.79 -4.60 6.30
N LEU A 531 -11.28 -4.48 7.53
CA LEU A 531 -9.96 -4.96 7.91
C LEU A 531 -9.86 -6.49 7.90
N ALA A 532 -10.92 -7.19 8.34
CA ALA A 532 -10.98 -8.64 8.24
C ALA A 532 -10.93 -9.12 6.77
N VAL A 533 -11.74 -8.52 5.88
CA VAL A 533 -11.71 -8.77 4.43
C VAL A 533 -10.34 -8.46 3.85
N LEU A 534 -9.72 -7.36 4.26
CA LEU A 534 -8.40 -6.96 3.79
C LEU A 534 -7.34 -8.03 4.09
N GLY A 535 -7.35 -8.60 5.29
CA GLY A 535 -6.45 -9.69 5.65
C GLY A 535 -6.71 -10.98 4.86
N VAL A 536 -7.97 -11.29 4.56
CA VAL A 536 -8.33 -12.42 3.66
C VAL A 536 -7.73 -12.22 2.27
N LEU A 537 -7.91 -11.04 1.67
CA LEU A 537 -7.38 -10.71 0.34
C LEU A 537 -5.85 -10.75 0.32
N LEU A 538 -5.22 -10.19 1.37
CA LEU A 538 -3.78 -10.17 1.55
C LEU A 538 -3.18 -11.58 1.67
N ALA A 539 -3.92 -12.52 2.24
CA ALA A 539 -3.50 -13.90 2.36
C ALA A 539 -3.73 -14.71 1.06
N ALA A 540 -4.94 -14.65 0.51
CA ALA A 540 -5.35 -15.53 -0.58
C ALA A 540 -4.71 -15.17 -1.94
N ILE A 541 -4.75 -13.90 -2.35
CA ILE A 541 -4.32 -13.50 -3.69
C ILE A 541 -2.81 -13.73 -3.90
N PRO A 542 -1.92 -13.29 -2.99
CA PRO A 542 -0.49 -13.56 -3.12
C PRO A 542 -0.14 -15.05 -3.07
N ALA A 543 -0.85 -15.84 -2.25
CA ALA A 543 -0.65 -17.29 -2.17
C ALA A 543 -1.02 -17.99 -3.49
N MET A 544 -2.14 -17.58 -4.12
CA MET A 544 -2.54 -18.08 -5.43
C MET A 544 -1.58 -17.64 -6.54
N ALA A 545 -1.16 -16.38 -6.55
CA ALA A 545 -0.19 -15.87 -7.52
C ALA A 545 1.13 -16.65 -7.43
N LEU A 546 1.59 -16.96 -6.22
CA LEU A 546 2.83 -17.71 -5.99
C LEU A 546 2.68 -19.24 -5.99
N SER A 547 1.47 -19.75 -6.17
CA SER A 547 1.19 -21.18 -6.28
C SER A 547 2.02 -21.80 -7.40
N ARG A 548 2.62 -22.96 -7.12
CA ARG A 548 3.40 -23.74 -8.08
C ARG A 548 2.55 -24.31 -9.21
N ARG A 549 1.24 -24.51 -8.97
CA ARG A 549 0.29 -24.97 -9.99
C ARG A 549 -0.62 -23.83 -10.40
N ARG A 550 -0.95 -23.78 -11.69
CA ARG A 550 -2.02 -22.91 -12.18
C ARG A 550 -3.31 -23.37 -11.52
N VAL A 551 -3.90 -22.48 -10.72
CA VAL A 551 -5.24 -22.66 -10.17
C VAL A 551 -6.20 -22.25 -11.28
N PRO A 552 -7.18 -23.10 -11.67
CA PRO A 552 -8.16 -22.70 -12.68
C PRO A 552 -8.95 -21.49 -12.17
N THR A 553 -9.33 -20.59 -13.06
CA THR A 553 -9.93 -19.29 -12.71
C THR A 553 -11.12 -19.42 -11.78
N TRP A 554 -12.03 -20.36 -12.04
CA TRP A 554 -13.20 -20.61 -11.18
C TRP A 554 -12.80 -20.97 -9.73
N ALA A 555 -11.76 -21.77 -9.55
CA ALA A 555 -11.28 -22.15 -8.22
C ALA A 555 -10.56 -20.98 -7.56
N ALA A 556 -9.80 -20.18 -8.32
CA ALA A 556 -9.18 -18.97 -7.80
C ALA A 556 -10.23 -17.96 -7.32
N VAL A 557 -11.31 -17.78 -8.09
CA VAL A 557 -12.47 -16.95 -7.69
C VAL A 557 -13.12 -17.52 -6.44
N ALA A 558 -13.44 -18.82 -6.39
CA ALA A 558 -14.06 -19.43 -5.22
C ALA A 558 -13.20 -19.32 -3.95
N LEU A 559 -11.87 -19.52 -4.05
CA LEU A 559 -10.95 -19.44 -2.92
C LEU A 559 -10.77 -18.02 -2.35
N VAL A 560 -11.16 -16.99 -3.09
CA VAL A 560 -11.17 -15.59 -2.62
C VAL A 560 -12.57 -15.17 -2.20
N VAL A 561 -13.56 -15.37 -3.07
CA VAL A 561 -14.93 -14.90 -2.86
C VAL A 561 -15.59 -15.60 -1.68
N LEU A 562 -15.39 -16.91 -1.49
CA LEU A 562 -16.06 -17.63 -0.40
C LEU A 562 -15.59 -17.14 0.98
N PRO A 563 -14.28 -17.07 1.31
CA PRO A 563 -13.86 -16.53 2.60
C PRO A 563 -14.24 -15.06 2.81
N VAL A 564 -14.18 -14.24 1.75
CA VAL A 564 -14.64 -12.84 1.82
C VAL A 564 -16.14 -12.76 2.10
N ALA A 565 -16.96 -13.55 1.42
CA ALA A 565 -18.40 -13.59 1.62
C ALA A 565 -18.76 -14.06 3.04
N VAL A 566 -18.04 -15.05 3.58
CA VAL A 566 -18.22 -15.49 4.99
C VAL A 566 -17.91 -14.36 5.97
N VAL A 567 -16.77 -13.67 5.80
CA VAL A 567 -16.37 -12.55 6.67
C VAL A 567 -17.36 -11.38 6.55
N VAL A 568 -17.79 -11.02 5.34
CA VAL A 568 -18.76 -9.94 5.11
C VAL A 568 -20.13 -10.29 5.68
N ALA A 569 -20.62 -11.51 5.41
CA ALA A 569 -21.90 -11.95 5.93
C ALA A 569 -21.90 -12.02 7.46
N ALA A 570 -20.83 -12.54 8.08
CA ALA A 570 -20.70 -12.58 9.52
C ALA A 570 -20.59 -11.18 10.15
N GLY A 571 -19.80 -10.28 9.55
CA GLY A 571 -19.55 -8.95 10.10
C GLY A 571 -20.67 -7.93 9.88
N LEU A 572 -21.48 -8.09 8.82
CA LEU A 572 -22.59 -7.18 8.50
C LEU A 572 -23.97 -7.79 8.75
N ALA A 573 -24.06 -9.05 9.19
CA ALA A 573 -25.34 -9.63 9.57
C ALA A 573 -25.95 -8.83 10.73
N PRO A 574 -27.23 -8.43 10.64
CA PRO A 574 -27.89 -7.73 11.72
C PRO A 574 -27.93 -8.62 12.96
N VAL A 575 -27.61 -8.03 14.11
CA VAL A 575 -27.79 -8.65 15.42
C VAL A 575 -29.08 -8.09 16.01
N SER A 576 -29.89 -8.94 16.63
CA SER A 576 -31.11 -8.48 17.31
C SER A 576 -30.75 -7.46 18.38
N VAL A 577 -31.42 -6.31 18.41
CA VAL A 577 -31.17 -5.26 19.43
C VAL A 577 -31.45 -5.74 20.86
N ASP A 578 -32.14 -6.86 21.03
CA ASP A 578 -32.42 -7.46 22.35
C ASP A 578 -31.37 -8.51 22.76
N SER A 579 -30.37 -8.77 21.92
CA SER A 579 -29.35 -9.81 22.15
C SER A 579 -28.16 -9.27 22.93
N GLU A 580 -27.80 -9.94 24.03
CA GLU A 580 -26.53 -9.74 24.73
C GLU A 580 -25.34 -10.41 24.01
N ASP A 581 -25.60 -11.30 23.04
CA ASP A 581 -24.57 -11.94 22.23
C ASP A 581 -24.08 -11.01 21.10
N THR A 582 -22.79 -11.15 20.77
CA THR A 582 -22.09 -10.55 19.62
C THR A 582 -22.60 -11.04 18.26
N GLY A 583 -23.50 -12.03 18.27
CA GLY A 583 -24.21 -12.53 17.10
C GLY A 583 -23.30 -13.30 16.14
N ASN A 584 -23.52 -13.13 14.84
CA ASN A 584 -22.86 -13.94 13.81
C ASN A 584 -21.39 -13.58 13.58
N ALA A 585 -20.89 -12.48 14.14
CA ALA A 585 -19.52 -12.00 13.91
C ALA A 585 -18.48 -13.04 14.38
N SER A 586 -18.75 -13.72 15.49
CA SER A 586 -17.92 -14.80 16.05
C SER A 586 -17.72 -15.97 15.07
N PHE A 587 -18.73 -16.31 14.25
CA PHE A 587 -18.60 -17.35 13.22
C PHE A 587 -17.63 -16.95 12.10
N GLY A 588 -17.56 -15.65 11.77
CA GLY A 588 -16.60 -15.14 10.81
C GLY A 588 -15.15 -15.32 11.27
N ALA A 589 -14.90 -15.19 12.57
CA ALA A 589 -13.58 -15.41 13.17
C ALA A 589 -13.09 -16.86 12.99
N LEU A 590 -14.01 -17.84 12.97
CA LEU A 590 -13.67 -19.26 12.77
C LEU A 590 -13.05 -19.56 11.40
N ALA A 591 -13.19 -18.66 10.41
CA ALA A 591 -12.56 -18.79 9.10
C ALA A 591 -11.02 -18.65 9.13
N GLY A 592 -10.44 -18.12 10.21
CA GLY A 592 -9.03 -17.74 10.30
C GLY A 592 -8.02 -18.87 10.03
N LEU A 593 -7.97 -19.89 10.89
CA LEU A 593 -7.04 -21.02 10.68
C LEU A 593 -7.37 -21.87 9.44
N PRO A 594 -8.64 -22.16 9.09
CA PRO A 594 -8.98 -22.80 7.82
C PRO A 594 -8.36 -22.09 6.62
N LEU A 595 -8.42 -20.75 6.58
CA LEU A 595 -7.79 -19.95 5.54
C LEU A 595 -6.26 -20.03 5.59
N ALA A 596 -5.66 -20.01 6.79
CA ALA A 596 -4.21 -20.17 6.94
C ALA A 596 -3.73 -21.52 6.40
N VAL A 597 -4.44 -22.62 6.69
CA VAL A 597 -4.15 -23.96 6.15
C VAL A 597 -4.24 -23.96 4.62
N LEU A 598 -5.25 -23.30 4.06
CA LEU A 598 -5.42 -23.17 2.61
C LEU A 598 -4.26 -22.39 1.96
N VAL A 599 -3.81 -21.30 2.58
CA VAL A 599 -2.62 -20.54 2.13
C VAL A 599 -1.39 -21.44 2.10
N VAL A 600 -1.16 -22.23 3.15
CA VAL A 600 -0.06 -23.20 3.19
C VAL A 600 -0.23 -24.26 2.10
N ALA A 601 -1.45 -24.76 1.89
CA ALA A 601 -1.75 -25.75 0.85
C ALA A 601 -1.37 -25.25 -0.54
N LEU A 602 -1.76 -24.02 -0.88
CA LEU A 602 -1.47 -23.36 -2.16
C LEU A 602 0.04 -23.18 -2.38
N LEU A 603 0.76 -22.78 -1.34
CA LEU A 603 2.20 -22.49 -1.42
C LEU A 603 3.07 -23.76 -1.39
N ARG A 604 2.62 -24.79 -0.69
CA ARG A 604 3.41 -26.01 -0.43
C ARG A 604 3.19 -27.13 -1.46
N ARG A 605 2.09 -27.15 -2.22
CA ARG A 605 1.64 -28.32 -3.03
C ARG A 605 2.75 -28.91 -3.90
N HIS A 606 3.40 -29.93 -3.35
CA HIS A 606 4.56 -30.64 -3.90
C HIS A 606 4.16 -32.08 -4.18
N ARG A 607 4.52 -32.55 -5.39
CA ARG A 607 4.43 -33.91 -5.92
C ARG A 607 3.10 -34.27 -6.60
N GLU A 608 3.23 -34.91 -7.76
CA GLU A 608 2.13 -35.38 -8.61
C GLU A 608 1.50 -36.69 -8.12
N ARG A 609 2.14 -37.36 -7.16
CA ARG A 609 1.72 -38.69 -6.72
C ARG A 609 0.40 -38.60 -5.93
N ARG A 610 -0.67 -39.11 -6.55
CA ARG A 610 -2.05 -39.29 -6.07
C ARG A 610 -2.76 -37.98 -5.68
N ARG A 611 -3.30 -37.30 -6.70
CA ARG A 611 -4.11 -36.06 -6.58
C ARG A 611 -5.21 -36.18 -5.51
N GLY A 612 -5.91 -37.31 -5.47
CA GLY A 612 -6.99 -37.58 -4.50
C GLY A 612 -6.52 -37.57 -3.04
N ARG A 613 -5.43 -38.27 -2.71
CA ARG A 613 -4.89 -38.29 -1.33
C ARG A 613 -4.44 -36.90 -0.88
N THR A 614 -3.84 -36.13 -1.77
CA THR A 614 -3.41 -34.75 -1.44
C THR A 614 -4.62 -33.86 -1.16
N ALA A 615 -5.67 -33.94 -1.98
CA ALA A 615 -6.90 -33.19 -1.75
C ALA A 615 -7.54 -33.58 -0.41
N ALA A 616 -7.71 -34.89 -0.14
CA ALA A 616 -8.27 -35.40 1.10
C ALA A 616 -7.50 -34.92 2.34
N VAL A 617 -6.16 -34.97 2.33
CA VAL A 617 -5.34 -34.50 3.46
C VAL A 617 -5.54 -33.00 3.71
N TRP A 618 -5.54 -32.17 2.67
CA TRP A 618 -5.74 -30.73 2.86
C TRP A 618 -7.17 -30.39 3.29
N THR A 619 -8.19 -31.10 2.78
CA THR A 619 -9.56 -30.95 3.25
C THR A 619 -9.68 -31.32 4.72
N LEU A 620 -9.09 -32.45 5.15
CA LEU A 620 -9.07 -32.85 6.56
C LEU A 620 -8.35 -31.84 7.45
N LEU A 621 -7.23 -31.27 6.99
CA LEU A 621 -6.53 -30.21 7.73
C LEU A 621 -7.33 -28.92 7.84
N VAL A 622 -8.08 -28.54 6.79
CA VAL A 622 -8.97 -27.37 6.82
C VAL A 622 -10.12 -27.59 7.80
N LEU A 623 -10.71 -28.78 7.83
CA LEU A 623 -11.77 -29.13 8.79
C LEU A 623 -11.22 -29.17 10.23
N ALA A 624 -10.04 -29.77 10.44
CA ALA A 624 -9.38 -29.80 11.74
C ALA A 624 -8.93 -28.42 12.24
N ALA A 625 -8.79 -27.44 11.34
CA ALA A 625 -8.43 -26.07 11.69
C ALA A 625 -9.59 -25.32 12.38
N LEU A 626 -10.84 -25.73 12.20
CA LEU A 626 -12.00 -25.12 12.88
C LEU A 626 -11.91 -25.18 14.41
N PRO A 627 -11.78 -26.36 15.05
CA PRO A 627 -11.55 -26.43 16.49
C PRO A 627 -10.19 -25.84 16.89
N GLY A 628 -9.21 -25.87 15.98
CA GLY A 628 -7.93 -25.17 16.17
C GLY A 628 -8.09 -23.66 16.37
N THR A 629 -9.06 -23.02 15.70
CA THR A 629 -9.30 -21.57 15.83
C THR A 629 -9.77 -21.24 17.24
N VAL A 630 -10.60 -22.10 17.85
CA VAL A 630 -11.03 -21.94 19.25
C VAL A 630 -9.84 -22.05 20.21
N LEU A 631 -8.94 -23.03 19.99
CA LEU A 631 -7.72 -23.14 20.77
C LEU A 631 -6.80 -21.92 20.61
N LEU A 632 -6.68 -21.39 19.39
CA LEU A 632 -5.94 -20.17 19.12
C LEU A 632 -6.55 -18.98 19.87
N LEU A 633 -7.88 -18.84 19.87
CA LEU A 633 -8.58 -17.79 20.61
C LEU A 633 -8.28 -17.85 22.11
N VAL A 634 -8.43 -19.03 22.72
CA VAL A 634 -8.14 -19.22 24.16
C VAL A 634 -6.67 -18.91 24.49
N ALA A 635 -5.74 -19.39 23.66
CA ALA A 635 -4.32 -19.11 23.86
C ALA A 635 -3.98 -17.62 23.63
N ALA A 636 -4.66 -16.98 22.68
CA ALA A 636 -4.50 -15.56 22.38
C ALA A 636 -4.96 -14.69 23.54
N LEU A 637 -6.06 -15.05 24.22
CA LEU A 637 -6.54 -14.34 25.42
C LEU A 637 -5.49 -14.33 26.54
N PHE A 638 -4.82 -15.46 26.77
CA PHE A 638 -3.79 -15.55 27.82
C PHE A 638 -2.59 -14.63 27.53
N LEU A 639 -2.10 -14.62 26.29
CA LEU A 639 -1.01 -13.74 25.88
C LEU A 639 -1.45 -12.28 25.70
N GLY A 640 -2.73 -12.08 25.41
CA GLY A 640 -3.42 -10.81 25.29
C GLY A 640 -3.51 -10.03 26.60
N GLN A 641 -3.14 -10.60 27.75
CA GLN A 641 -3.00 -9.80 28.98
C GLN A 641 -1.67 -9.04 29.05
N ILE A 642 -0.63 -9.45 28.30
CA ILE A 642 0.71 -8.85 28.42
C ILE A 642 0.93 -7.76 27.38
N VAL A 643 0.68 -8.07 26.11
CA VAL A 643 1.02 -7.17 24.99
C VAL A 643 0.20 -5.88 24.98
N PRO A 644 -1.13 -5.90 25.17
CA PRO A 644 -1.97 -4.71 25.21
C PRO A 644 -1.63 -3.77 26.38
N ASN A 645 -1.30 -4.31 27.55
CA ASN A 645 -0.83 -3.51 28.69
C ASN A 645 0.34 -2.60 28.27
N LEU A 646 1.31 -3.15 27.54
CA LEU A 646 2.43 -2.36 27.00
C LEU A 646 1.96 -1.34 25.96
N LEU A 647 1.06 -1.72 25.05
CA LEU A 647 0.54 -0.82 24.01
C LEU A 647 -0.26 0.35 24.60
N PHE A 648 -1.16 0.12 25.55
CA PHE A 648 -1.87 1.17 26.27
C PHE A 648 -0.92 2.07 27.08
N ALA A 649 0.10 1.48 27.72
CA ALA A 649 1.12 2.27 28.40
C ALA A 649 1.85 3.23 27.44
N THR A 650 2.12 2.82 26.20
CA THR A 650 2.69 3.74 25.20
C THR A 650 1.73 4.88 24.83
N GLU A 651 0.41 4.63 24.87
CA GLU A 651 -0.61 5.66 24.66
C GLU A 651 -0.79 6.58 25.89
N GLY A 652 -0.20 6.23 27.04
CA GLY A 652 -0.40 6.95 28.30
C GLY A 652 -1.73 6.63 28.98
N ARG A 653 -2.30 5.45 28.70
CA ARG A 653 -3.57 4.97 29.25
C ARG A 653 -3.38 3.67 30.02
N GLY A 654 -4.27 3.41 30.98
CA GLY A 654 -4.37 2.09 31.63
C GLY A 654 -5.12 1.11 30.75
N TYR A 655 -4.80 -0.18 30.85
CA TYR A 655 -5.61 -1.24 30.26
C TYR A 655 -6.95 -1.33 30.99
N PRO A 656 -8.09 -1.40 30.28
CA PRO A 656 -9.39 -1.52 30.93
C PRO A 656 -9.49 -2.85 31.68
N ALA A 657 -10.00 -2.82 32.91
CA ALA A 657 -10.09 -4.01 33.77
C ALA A 657 -10.92 -5.14 33.15
N ASP A 658 -11.95 -4.78 32.37
CA ASP A 658 -12.97 -5.71 31.88
C ASP A 658 -12.78 -6.09 30.41
N GLY A 659 -11.68 -5.66 29.78
CA GLY A 659 -11.43 -5.89 28.36
C GLY A 659 -10.62 -7.17 28.07
N LEU A 660 -11.00 -7.91 27.01
CA LEU A 660 -10.24 -9.05 26.50
C LEU A 660 -9.67 -8.79 25.10
N SER A 661 -8.35 -8.70 25.02
CA SER A 661 -7.64 -8.49 23.77
C SER A 661 -7.24 -9.82 23.13
N ILE A 662 -7.54 -9.99 21.84
CA ILE A 662 -7.35 -11.25 21.11
C ILE A 662 -6.27 -11.09 20.03
N VAL A 663 -6.33 -10.02 19.24
CA VAL A 663 -5.50 -9.93 18.02
C VAL A 663 -3.99 -9.88 18.30
N PRO A 664 -3.48 -9.08 19.26
CA PRO A 664 -2.05 -9.05 19.59
C PRO A 664 -1.51 -10.40 20.07
N GLY A 665 -2.28 -11.11 20.91
CA GLY A 665 -1.93 -12.44 21.40
C GLY A 665 -1.88 -13.47 20.27
N ALA A 666 -2.89 -13.46 19.40
CA ALA A 666 -2.94 -14.34 18.23
C ALA A 666 -1.78 -14.06 17.26
N ALA A 667 -1.45 -12.79 17.02
CA ALA A 667 -0.35 -12.40 16.13
C ALA A 667 1.01 -12.91 16.63
N LEU A 668 1.26 -12.86 17.95
CA LEU A 668 2.48 -13.38 18.56
C LEU A 668 2.63 -14.89 18.35
N LEU A 669 1.56 -15.66 18.59
CA LEU A 669 1.53 -17.10 18.36
C LEU A 669 1.72 -17.45 16.88
N MET A 670 0.97 -16.77 16.01
CA MET A 670 0.97 -17.06 14.59
C MET A 670 2.25 -16.63 13.89
N ALA A 671 2.99 -15.64 14.41
CA ALA A 671 4.31 -15.28 13.88
C ALA A 671 5.31 -16.44 13.98
N ALA A 672 5.32 -17.18 15.10
CA ALA A 672 6.19 -18.34 15.29
C ALA A 672 5.80 -19.49 14.34
N VAL A 673 4.49 -19.78 14.22
CA VAL A 673 3.96 -20.78 13.29
C VAL A 673 4.30 -20.40 11.84
N ALA A 674 4.10 -19.14 11.46
CA ALA A 674 4.40 -18.60 10.15
C ALA A 674 5.89 -18.71 9.79
N ALA A 675 6.79 -18.45 10.75
CA ALA A 675 8.23 -18.63 10.56
C ALA A 675 8.60 -20.11 10.30
N LEU A 676 7.99 -21.04 11.04
CA LEU A 676 8.19 -22.48 10.84
C LEU A 676 7.66 -22.95 9.48
N VAL A 677 6.47 -22.50 9.08
CA VAL A 677 5.88 -22.78 7.76
C VAL A 677 6.82 -22.26 6.67
N ALA A 678 7.26 -21.01 6.77
CA ALA A 678 8.16 -20.39 5.81
C ALA A 678 9.49 -21.16 5.67
N ALA A 679 10.07 -21.61 6.79
CA ALA A 679 11.29 -22.41 6.78
C ALA A 679 11.13 -23.77 6.07
N ARG A 680 9.92 -24.36 6.10
CA ARG A 680 9.63 -25.71 5.56
C ARG A 680 9.10 -25.72 4.13
N LEU A 681 8.85 -24.57 3.50
CA LEU A 681 8.20 -24.48 2.19
C LEU A 681 9.02 -25.01 1.01
N ASP A 682 10.35 -25.01 1.12
CA ASP A 682 11.22 -25.44 0.02
C ASP A 682 11.50 -26.95 0.02
N GLY A 683 10.94 -27.68 0.99
CA GLY A 683 11.33 -29.04 1.28
C GLY A 683 12.72 -29.09 1.92
N LEU A 684 13.03 -30.17 2.63
CA LEU A 684 14.42 -30.46 2.95
C LEU A 684 15.15 -30.55 1.60
N PRO A 685 16.31 -29.87 1.42
CA PRO A 685 17.13 -30.02 0.21
C PRO A 685 17.22 -31.51 -0.03
N GLY A 686 16.63 -31.95 -1.15
CA GLY A 686 16.21 -33.34 -1.32
C GLY A 686 17.36 -34.22 -0.89
N ARG A 687 17.14 -35.04 0.16
CA ARG A 687 18.13 -35.99 0.71
C ARG A 687 18.97 -36.41 -0.47
N GLY A 688 20.21 -35.90 -0.48
CA GLY A 688 21.04 -35.81 -1.66
C GLY A 688 20.88 -37.08 -2.44
N HIS A 689 20.61 -36.93 -3.74
CA HIS A 689 20.88 -37.91 -4.79
C HIS A 689 21.38 -39.17 -4.10
N ARG A 690 20.45 -40.07 -3.69
CA ARG A 690 20.78 -41.31 -2.96
C ARG A 690 22.01 -41.77 -3.71
N PRO A 691 23.24 -41.73 -3.13
CA PRO A 691 24.46 -41.85 -3.92
C PRO A 691 24.17 -43.02 -4.82
N GLY A 692 24.12 -42.74 -6.14
CA GLY A 692 23.70 -43.76 -7.10
C GLY A 692 24.45 -45.01 -6.69
N PRO A 693 23.78 -46.19 -6.63
CA PRO A 693 24.41 -47.41 -6.15
C PRO A 693 25.83 -47.39 -6.66
N TRP A 694 26.80 -47.35 -5.72
CA TRP A 694 28.22 -47.05 -5.98
C TRP A 694 28.55 -47.44 -7.41
N PRO A 695 29.07 -46.52 -8.26
CA PRO A 695 29.30 -46.83 -9.66
C PRO A 695 29.86 -48.23 -9.72
N ALA A 696 29.09 -49.15 -10.34
CA ALA A 696 29.52 -50.53 -10.42
C ALA A 696 30.98 -50.47 -10.87
N PRO A 697 31.92 -51.11 -10.15
CA PRO A 697 33.34 -51.02 -10.49
C PRO A 697 33.43 -51.21 -11.99
N ASP A 698 34.06 -50.24 -12.68
CA ASP A 698 34.19 -50.28 -14.13
C ASP A 698 34.56 -51.72 -14.51
N PRO A 699 33.84 -52.37 -15.45
CA PRO A 699 34.19 -53.71 -15.86
C PRO A 699 35.68 -53.67 -16.18
N VAL A 700 36.48 -54.43 -15.41
CA VAL A 700 37.93 -54.47 -15.54
C VAL A 700 38.20 -54.58 -17.02
N ARG A 701 38.70 -53.48 -17.61
CA ARG A 701 39.07 -53.47 -19.01
C ARG A 701 40.14 -54.56 -19.09
N PRO A 702 39.94 -55.66 -19.82
CA PRO A 702 41.00 -56.64 -19.96
C PRO A 702 42.22 -55.89 -20.46
N ASP A 703 43.32 -56.00 -19.72
CA ASP A 703 44.57 -55.38 -20.13
C ASP A 703 44.81 -55.75 -21.60
N PRO A 704 45.16 -54.77 -22.46
CA PRO A 704 45.49 -55.09 -23.83
C PRO A 704 46.60 -56.13 -23.81
N VAL A 705 46.27 -57.35 -24.24
CA VAL A 705 47.21 -58.47 -24.40
C VAL A 705 48.39 -57.90 -25.15
N ARG A 706 49.54 -57.81 -24.48
CA ARG A 706 50.77 -57.39 -25.13
C ARG A 706 51.09 -58.44 -26.20
N PRO A 707 51.17 -58.08 -27.48
CA PRO A 707 51.60 -59.01 -28.51
C PRO A 707 53.08 -59.35 -28.24
N GLY A 708 53.36 -60.51 -27.65
CA GLY A 708 54.73 -60.96 -27.40
C GLY A 708 54.95 -62.02 -26.30
N GLU A 709 53.99 -62.29 -25.42
CA GLU A 709 54.17 -63.36 -24.41
C GLU A 709 53.83 -64.73 -24.99
N ALA A 710 54.88 -65.46 -25.39
CA ALA A 710 54.82 -66.86 -25.76
C ALA A 710 54.42 -67.71 -24.53
N VAL A 711 53.34 -68.48 -24.67
CA VAL A 711 52.89 -69.48 -23.70
C VAL A 711 53.89 -70.66 -23.71
N PRO A 712 54.55 -71.01 -22.59
CA PRO A 712 55.28 -72.27 -22.48
C PRO A 712 54.29 -73.43 -22.30
N GLY A 713 54.60 -74.55 -22.96
CA GLY A 713 53.72 -75.71 -23.16
C GLY A 713 53.43 -76.57 -21.93
#